data_AF-A0A9P3BM70-F1
#
_entry.id   AF-A0A9P3BM70-F1
#
_cell.length_a   1.000
_cell.length_b   1.000
_cell.length_c   1.000
_cell.angle_alpha   90.00
_cell.angle_beta   90.00
_cell.angle_gamma   90.00
#
_symmetry.space_group_name_H-M   'P 1'
#
loop_
_entity.id
_entity.type
_entity.pdbx_description
1 polymer ?
#
loop_
_entity_poly.entity_id
_entity_poly.type
_entity_poly.pdbx_seq_one_letter_code
_entity_poly.pdbx_strand_id
1 'polypeptide(L)'
;MILKVASFSVLPALWWLLALLNACGTGANATAYPYTVYRGTFIHLARLNSSSAKPELVRKQGALWVSSEDGRIKGYDWQVRDDFSFQSFLSRHGWTDADVTANDNANASTKVKVVESVDERNEFFFPGFIDTHIHAPQFPNIGLFGSAGLLDWLNEYTFPLEASFGSKSDPNNQKTDPKDAPSEALRVYDQVVARTLAHGTTCASYFATIHVPATNALAAICHSRGQRAFIGRVCMDNRDQCPPYYVDQSADEGLNATMSTIDYIRALDPKGALINPIITPRFAPSCSIHSLDGLGKLAASYNPPLHIQTHISETTEEVDLVHQLFPEATSYADVYDKAHLLTSRTILAHGVHLTHDERTLIRERGSKVSHCPASNSALGSGLAPVRIMLDEGLTVGLGTDVSGGYSPSMLEAARQACLVSRLLGYSTEFQAMTGNSSSTGHEKLSVEDSLYLATRGGAAVVDMADDIGGFDKGMIWDAQLIELGAVKNSTESPFDAAGVNGSAGRIIVKSGPVGNVNLFGNETWQEQIQKWMWSGDDRNVKNVHGLPSSLLAASSAPGVVEVDLIFPRNDTFAPSKLTPIVFAIQNPSLVQSLNPVLSWNIEQRGVGANDSINTSDLDLSSINYSSSDPYFLYESTSHLDTEGVFQFAWTIEYSNCSQDARTDGVAFTCNSIHHSLYFTTKNSTSQPDLVAATDDDTCAHSLCQA
;
A
#
# COMPACT_ATOMS: atom_id res chain seq x y z
N MET A 1 7.22 -8.28 -26.90
CA MET A 1 7.57 -7.11 -27.74
C MET A 1 6.86 -5.84 -27.20
N ILE A 2 7.10 -5.44 -25.94
CA ILE A 2 6.52 -4.22 -25.30
C ILE A 2 7.70 -3.36 -24.80
N LEU A 3 7.70 -2.05 -25.04
CA LEU A 3 8.75 -1.13 -24.63
C LEU A 3 8.02 -0.20 -23.68
N LYS A 4 8.46 -0.16 -22.44
CA LYS A 4 8.03 0.81 -21.46
C LYS A 4 8.91 2.04 -21.64
N VAL A 5 8.38 3.18 -22.07
CA VAL A 5 9.27 4.31 -22.47
C VAL A 5 8.80 5.70 -22.09
N ALA A 6 7.53 5.93 -21.80
CA ALA A 6 7.07 7.22 -21.29
C ALA A 6 6.32 7.02 -19.98
N SER A 7 6.97 7.39 -18.88
CA SER A 7 6.33 7.56 -17.57
C SER A 7 6.47 9.03 -17.20
N PHE A 8 5.37 9.77 -17.11
CA PHE A 8 5.39 11.12 -16.55
C PHE A 8 4.57 11.15 -15.26
N SER A 9 5.19 11.71 -14.23
CA SER A 9 4.58 11.86 -12.92
C SER A 9 3.83 13.19 -12.86
N VAL A 10 2.63 13.17 -12.30
CA VAL A 10 1.95 14.39 -11.86
C VAL A 10 2.61 14.84 -10.55
N LEU A 11 3.80 15.42 -10.63
CA LEU A 11 4.49 16.02 -9.47
C LEU A 11 4.23 17.53 -9.42
N PRO A 12 3.82 18.10 -8.28
CA PRO A 12 3.85 19.53 -8.07
C PRO A 12 5.30 19.97 -7.95
N ALA A 13 5.88 20.47 -9.03
CA ALA A 13 7.23 21.03 -9.03
C ALA A 13 7.21 22.41 -8.36
N LEU A 14 7.33 22.47 -7.02
CA LEU A 14 7.93 23.61 -6.28
C LEU A 14 8.22 23.23 -4.80
N TRP A 15 9.17 22.32 -4.56
CA TRP A 15 9.52 21.78 -3.24
C TRP A 15 10.46 22.67 -2.38
N TRP A 16 10.56 23.98 -2.65
CA TRP A 16 11.60 24.84 -2.04
C TRP A 16 11.16 26.12 -1.31
N LEU A 17 9.86 26.36 -1.04
CA LEU A 17 9.45 27.50 -0.19
C LEU A 17 8.60 27.14 1.05
N LEU A 18 8.17 25.88 1.23
CA LEU A 18 7.23 25.50 2.29
C LEU A 18 7.85 25.18 3.66
N ALA A 19 9.18 25.09 3.76
CA ALA A 19 9.86 24.83 5.04
C ALA A 19 10.29 26.12 5.80
N LEU A 20 10.13 27.31 5.20
CA LEU A 20 10.51 28.60 5.84
C LEU A 20 9.40 29.67 5.84
N LEU A 21 8.20 29.38 5.31
CA LEU A 21 7.09 30.34 5.23
C LEU A 21 5.87 30.05 6.12
N ASN A 22 5.98 29.13 7.08
CA ASN A 22 4.94 28.93 8.11
C ASN A 22 4.81 30.10 9.12
N ALA A 23 5.23 31.31 8.74
CA ALA A 23 5.16 32.52 9.56
C ALA A 23 4.55 33.76 8.87
N CYS A 24 4.10 33.72 7.60
CA CYS A 24 3.35 34.84 7.00
C CYS A 24 2.43 34.37 5.86
N GLY A 25 1.12 34.71 5.94
CA GLY A 25 0.02 34.29 5.04
C GLY A 25 0.18 34.73 3.57
N THR A 26 -0.58 34.17 2.62
CA THR A 26 -2.04 34.35 2.45
C THR A 26 -2.75 33.10 1.91
N GLY A 27 -3.95 32.81 2.43
CA GLY A 27 -4.71 31.58 2.17
C GLY A 27 -5.41 31.50 0.82
N ALA A 28 -5.27 30.34 0.17
CA ALA A 28 -6.34 29.75 -0.61
C ALA A 28 -7.22 28.95 0.36
N ASN A 29 -8.39 29.49 0.71
CA ASN A 29 -9.38 28.77 1.50
C ASN A 29 -9.84 27.54 0.70
N ALA A 30 -9.27 26.37 0.99
CA ALA A 30 -10.09 25.16 0.97
C ALA A 30 -11.27 25.47 1.88
N THR A 31 -12.50 25.42 1.36
CA THR A 31 -13.70 25.61 2.19
C THR A 31 -13.71 24.50 3.24
N ALA A 32 -13.15 24.80 4.42
CA ALA A 32 -13.05 23.86 5.52
C ALA A 32 -14.45 23.66 6.08
N TYR A 33 -15.13 22.63 5.60
CA TYR A 33 -16.36 22.16 6.22
C TYR A 33 -16.03 21.72 7.65
N PRO A 34 -16.82 22.09 8.67
CA PRO A 34 -16.55 21.64 10.03
C PRO A 34 -16.73 20.13 10.21
N TYR A 35 -17.55 19.51 9.34
CA TYR A 35 -17.81 18.09 9.32
C TYR A 35 -17.80 17.52 7.90
N THR A 36 -17.34 16.28 7.79
CA THR A 36 -17.67 15.38 6.68
C THR A 36 -18.68 14.34 7.18
N VAL A 37 -19.77 14.17 6.45
CA VAL A 37 -20.85 13.23 6.73
C VAL A 37 -20.72 12.05 5.77
N TYR A 38 -20.50 10.87 6.32
CA TYR A 38 -20.49 9.60 5.61
C TYR A 38 -21.87 8.97 5.72
N ARG A 39 -22.44 8.51 4.60
CA ARG A 39 -23.74 7.85 4.56
C ARG A 39 -23.64 6.51 3.85
N GLY A 40 -24.40 5.52 4.30
CA GLY A 40 -24.55 4.22 3.63
C GLY A 40 -24.31 3.04 4.55
N THR A 41 -23.61 2.02 4.07
CA THR A 41 -23.32 0.77 4.78
C THR A 41 -21.94 0.86 5.45
N PHE A 42 -21.89 0.52 6.74
CA PHE A 42 -20.68 0.48 7.57
C PHE A 42 -20.54 -0.92 8.14
N ILE A 43 -19.40 -1.55 7.92
CA ILE A 43 -19.11 -2.89 8.43
C ILE A 43 -17.82 -2.80 9.23
N HIS A 44 -17.84 -3.28 10.47
CA HIS A 44 -16.66 -3.34 11.32
C HIS A 44 -16.80 -4.45 12.36
N LEU A 45 -15.74 -4.72 13.11
CA LEU A 45 -15.82 -5.62 14.26
C LEU A 45 -16.29 -4.83 15.49
N ALA A 46 -17.12 -5.44 16.34
CA ALA A 46 -17.49 -4.84 17.62
C ALA A 46 -16.31 -4.84 18.61
N ARG A 47 -16.35 -3.96 19.62
CA ARG A 47 -15.46 -4.08 20.79
C ARG A 47 -15.75 -5.39 21.51
N LEU A 48 -14.70 -6.09 21.94
CA LEU A 48 -14.85 -7.30 22.74
C LEU A 48 -15.26 -6.92 24.17
N ASN A 49 -16.33 -7.55 24.67
CA ASN A 49 -16.84 -7.32 26.02
C ASN A 49 -16.09 -8.11 27.11
N SER A 50 -15.26 -9.08 26.71
CA SER A 50 -14.37 -9.85 27.57
C SER A 50 -13.22 -10.44 26.74
N SER A 51 -12.14 -10.89 27.40
CA SER A 51 -11.02 -11.57 26.73
C SER A 51 -11.40 -12.92 26.10
N SER A 52 -12.50 -13.53 26.56
CA SER A 52 -13.02 -14.79 26.04
C SER A 52 -14.07 -14.62 24.93
N ALA A 53 -14.46 -13.39 24.61
CA ALA A 53 -15.46 -13.11 23.58
C ALA A 53 -14.85 -13.35 22.20
N LYS A 54 -15.63 -13.96 21.30
CA LYS A 54 -15.23 -14.08 19.89
C LYS A 54 -15.53 -12.78 19.15
N PRO A 55 -14.68 -12.35 18.21
CA PRO A 55 -14.99 -11.22 17.35
C PRO A 55 -16.25 -11.45 16.53
N GLU A 56 -17.09 -10.42 16.42
CA GLU A 56 -18.31 -10.44 15.62
C GLU A 56 -18.35 -9.24 14.68
N LEU A 57 -18.67 -9.50 13.41
CA LEU A 57 -18.95 -8.47 12.42
C LEU A 57 -20.29 -7.81 12.72
N VAL A 58 -20.29 -6.48 12.67
CA VAL A 58 -21.49 -5.65 12.79
C VAL A 58 -21.66 -4.85 11.51
N ARG A 59 -22.85 -5.00 10.90
CA ARG A 59 -23.30 -4.17 9.79
C ARG A 59 -24.27 -3.10 10.30
N LYS A 60 -23.96 -1.83 10.01
CA LYS A 60 -24.84 -0.68 10.26
C LYS A 60 -25.15 0.00 8.93
N GLN A 61 -26.35 0.55 8.84
CA GLN A 61 -26.76 1.43 7.74
C GLN A 61 -27.20 2.75 8.35
N GLY A 62 -26.77 3.87 7.77
CA GLY A 62 -27.15 5.20 8.25
C GLY A 62 -26.16 6.29 7.89
N ALA A 63 -26.00 7.26 8.79
CA ALA A 63 -25.04 8.35 8.66
C ALA A 63 -24.07 8.40 9.85
N LEU A 64 -22.84 8.79 9.59
CA LEU A 64 -21.77 9.01 10.57
C LEU A 64 -21.06 10.30 10.20
N TRP A 65 -20.70 11.15 11.16
CA TRP A 65 -19.99 12.40 10.86
C TRP A 65 -18.69 12.55 11.63
N VAL A 66 -17.71 13.11 10.93
CA VAL A 66 -16.32 13.24 11.34
C VAL A 66 -15.99 14.72 11.37
N SER A 67 -15.36 15.18 12.44
CA SER A 67 -14.90 16.56 12.53
C SER A 67 -13.65 16.78 11.70
N SER A 68 -13.63 17.86 10.93
CA SER A 68 -12.44 18.26 10.17
C SER A 68 -11.35 18.88 11.05
N GLU A 69 -11.64 19.23 12.30
CA GLU A 69 -10.67 19.79 13.24
C GLU A 69 -9.69 18.72 13.75
N ASP A 70 -10.20 17.56 14.16
CA ASP A 70 -9.42 16.51 14.80
C ASP A 70 -9.52 15.14 14.12
N GLY A 71 -10.26 15.02 13.02
CA GLY A 71 -10.45 13.77 12.28
C GLY A 71 -11.25 12.72 13.04
N ARG A 72 -11.89 13.07 14.16
CA ARG A 72 -12.61 12.11 15.02
C ARG A 72 -14.09 12.04 14.72
N ILE A 73 -14.63 10.84 14.87
CA ILE A 73 -16.05 10.51 14.77
C ILE A 73 -16.79 11.21 15.90
N LYS A 74 -17.67 12.15 15.58
CA LYS A 74 -18.44 12.92 16.58
C LYS A 74 -19.81 12.31 16.87
N GLY A 75 -20.33 11.50 15.95
CA GLY A 75 -21.53 10.71 16.18
C GLY A 75 -22.01 10.00 14.93
N TYR A 76 -23.15 9.34 15.08
CA TYR A 76 -23.83 8.58 14.04
C TYR A 76 -25.35 8.66 14.25
N ASP A 77 -26.11 8.45 13.17
CA ASP A 77 -27.54 8.23 13.17
C ASP A 77 -27.87 7.02 12.28
N TRP A 78 -28.04 5.86 12.91
CA TRP A 78 -28.38 4.61 12.24
C TRP A 78 -29.87 4.50 11.87
N GLN A 79 -30.68 5.56 12.04
CA GLN A 79 -32.07 5.61 11.56
C GLN A 79 -32.19 6.22 10.17
N VAL A 80 -31.11 6.79 9.63
CA VAL A 80 -31.05 7.23 8.23
C VAL A 80 -31.09 6.01 7.32
N ARG A 81 -32.03 5.97 6.36
CA ARG A 81 -32.27 4.81 5.48
C ARG A 81 -32.37 5.18 4.01
N ASP A 82 -32.81 6.40 3.71
CA ASP A 82 -33.17 6.88 2.38
C ASP A 82 -32.91 8.39 2.27
N ASP A 83 -33.09 8.96 1.08
CA ASP A 83 -32.76 10.37 0.83
C ASP A 83 -33.65 11.31 1.65
N PHE A 84 -34.89 10.91 1.91
CA PHE A 84 -35.83 11.69 2.70
C PHE A 84 -35.40 11.79 4.18
N SER A 85 -35.06 10.66 4.79
CA SER A 85 -34.55 10.60 6.16
C SER A 85 -33.17 11.24 6.28
N PHE A 86 -32.34 11.19 5.24
CA PHE A 86 -31.06 11.88 5.20
C PHE A 86 -31.21 13.40 5.12
N GLN A 87 -32.09 13.92 4.24
CA GLN A 87 -32.39 15.35 4.17
C GLN A 87 -32.97 15.86 5.49
N SER A 88 -33.82 15.06 6.13
CA SER A 88 -34.35 15.34 7.47
C SER A 88 -33.25 15.35 8.54
N PHE A 89 -32.27 14.44 8.45
CA PHE A 89 -31.08 14.42 9.32
C PHE A 89 -30.25 15.70 9.14
N LEU A 90 -29.89 16.08 7.91
CA LEU A 90 -29.16 17.32 7.65
C LEU A 90 -29.91 18.55 8.18
N SER A 91 -31.22 18.62 7.92
CA SER A 91 -32.08 19.72 8.39
C SER A 91 -32.13 19.83 9.92
N ARG A 92 -32.23 18.70 10.64
CA ARG A 92 -32.20 18.66 12.12
C ARG A 92 -30.87 19.16 12.70
N HIS A 93 -29.78 18.99 11.96
CA HIS A 93 -28.45 19.46 12.35
C HIS A 93 -28.14 20.88 11.86
N GLY A 94 -29.05 21.54 11.11
CA GLY A 94 -28.79 22.83 10.48
C GLY A 94 -27.71 22.76 9.41
N TRP A 95 -27.55 21.59 8.79
CA TRP A 95 -26.53 21.30 7.78
C TRP A 95 -27.11 21.32 6.37
N THR A 96 -26.27 21.69 5.41
CA THR A 96 -26.55 21.57 3.98
C THR A 96 -25.36 20.94 3.29
N ASP A 97 -25.63 20.02 2.37
CA ASP A 97 -24.60 19.43 1.53
C ASP A 97 -23.91 20.51 0.68
N ALA A 98 -22.58 20.47 0.66
CA ALA A 98 -21.75 21.42 -0.06
C ALA A 98 -21.87 21.30 -1.58
N ASP A 99 -22.13 20.11 -2.10
CA ASP A 99 -22.17 19.83 -3.55
C ASP A 99 -23.55 20.10 -4.16
N VAL A 100 -24.58 20.33 -3.33
CA VAL A 100 -25.92 20.71 -3.79
C VAL A 100 -25.95 22.20 -4.11
N THR A 101 -26.05 22.51 -5.41
CA THR A 101 -26.31 23.87 -5.92
C THR A 101 -27.77 24.26 -5.71
N ALA A 102 -28.15 24.64 -4.50
CA ALA A 102 -29.48 25.18 -4.23
C ALA A 102 -29.52 26.71 -4.43
N ASN A 103 -30.53 27.18 -5.17
CA ASN A 103 -30.90 28.58 -5.35
C ASN A 103 -30.94 29.33 -4.01
N ASP A 104 -30.10 30.38 -3.93
CA ASP A 104 -29.89 31.50 -2.98
C ASP A 104 -30.96 31.93 -1.94
N ASN A 105 -31.86 31.08 -1.45
CA ASN A 105 -32.88 31.51 -0.49
C ASN A 105 -33.16 30.46 0.59
N ALA A 106 -32.24 30.28 1.54
CA ALA A 106 -32.55 29.98 2.94
C ALA A 106 -31.30 30.12 3.85
N ASN A 107 -31.47 30.90 4.93
CA ASN A 107 -30.71 31.01 6.18
C ASN A 107 -29.38 30.26 6.35
N ALA A 108 -28.39 30.96 6.94
CA ALA A 108 -27.09 30.51 7.47
C ALA A 108 -27.01 29.04 7.94
N SER A 109 -26.97 28.09 7.00
CA SER A 109 -26.78 26.68 7.24
C SER A 109 -25.29 26.36 7.20
N THR A 110 -24.87 25.44 8.06
CA THR A 110 -23.48 24.99 8.06
C THR A 110 -23.28 24.05 6.87
N LYS A 111 -22.39 24.40 5.94
CA LYS A 111 -22.05 23.50 4.83
C LYS A 111 -21.25 22.31 5.36
N VAL A 112 -21.61 21.10 4.91
CA VAL A 112 -20.88 19.86 5.22
C VAL A 112 -20.56 19.12 3.93
N LYS A 113 -19.43 18.41 3.90
CA LYS A 113 -19.13 17.49 2.80
C LYS A 113 -19.89 16.19 3.01
N VAL A 114 -20.52 15.66 1.97
CA VAL A 114 -21.18 14.34 2.03
C VAL A 114 -20.38 13.33 1.22
N VAL A 115 -20.21 12.13 1.77
CA VAL A 115 -19.60 10.97 1.10
C VAL A 115 -20.52 9.79 1.29
N GLU A 116 -20.85 9.08 0.22
CA GLU A 116 -21.77 7.95 0.28
C GLU A 116 -21.15 6.63 -0.19
N SER A 117 -21.57 5.53 0.43
CA SER A 117 -21.45 4.19 -0.15
C SER A 117 -22.79 3.82 -0.81
N VAL A 118 -22.74 3.36 -2.05
CA VAL A 118 -23.89 2.98 -2.86
C VAL A 118 -24.14 1.47 -2.75
N ASP A 119 -25.25 1.09 -2.10
CA ASP A 119 -25.62 -0.31 -1.88
C ASP A 119 -25.81 -1.06 -3.22
N GLU A 120 -26.33 -0.41 -4.27
CA GLU A 120 -26.51 -0.99 -5.60
C GLU A 120 -25.19 -1.35 -6.30
N ARG A 121 -24.07 -0.75 -5.86
CA ARG A 121 -22.70 -1.09 -6.29
C ARG A 121 -21.98 -2.02 -5.33
N ASN A 122 -22.69 -2.56 -4.32
CA ASN A 122 -22.12 -3.35 -3.22
C ASN A 122 -21.01 -2.61 -2.47
N GLU A 123 -21.21 -1.33 -2.19
CA GLU A 123 -20.23 -0.54 -1.46
C GLU A 123 -20.44 -0.55 0.04
N PHE A 124 -19.35 -0.51 0.80
CA PHE A 124 -19.40 -0.32 2.25
C PHE A 124 -18.11 0.30 2.80
N PHE A 125 -18.23 1.01 3.91
CA PHE A 125 -17.07 1.44 4.70
C PHE A 125 -16.60 0.33 5.62
N PHE A 126 -15.30 0.09 5.64
CA PHE A 126 -14.60 -0.82 6.56
C PHE A 126 -13.46 -0.07 7.27
N PRO A 127 -13.08 -0.40 8.52
CA PRO A 127 -11.92 0.24 9.15
C PRO A 127 -10.67 0.06 8.29
N GLY A 128 -9.80 1.06 8.27
CA GLY A 128 -8.49 0.93 7.66
C GLY A 128 -7.69 -0.20 8.32
N PHE A 129 -6.94 -0.93 7.52
CA PHE A 129 -6.10 -2.01 8.03
C PHE A 129 -4.88 -1.45 8.77
N ILE A 130 -4.40 -2.23 9.74
CA ILE A 130 -3.26 -1.88 10.59
C ILE A 130 -2.21 -2.95 10.43
N ASP A 131 -1.12 -2.61 9.74
CA ASP A 131 0.03 -3.48 9.55
C ASP A 131 1.01 -3.29 10.71
N THR A 132 1.07 -4.29 11.60
CA THR A 132 1.87 -4.18 12.83
C THR A 132 3.35 -4.48 12.62
N HIS A 133 3.76 -4.91 11.42
CA HIS A 133 5.17 -5.19 11.12
C HIS A 133 5.42 -5.27 9.61
N ILE A 134 6.27 -4.37 9.11
CA ILE A 134 6.66 -4.32 7.69
C ILE A 134 8.06 -3.68 7.54
N HIS A 135 8.93 -4.24 6.70
CA HIS A 135 10.21 -3.60 6.33
C HIS A 135 10.04 -2.83 5.03
N ALA A 136 9.92 -1.51 5.15
CA ALA A 136 9.81 -0.62 4.00
C ALA A 136 10.95 -0.75 2.96
N PRO A 137 12.25 -0.88 3.33
CA PRO A 137 13.33 -0.91 2.35
C PRO A 137 13.38 -2.21 1.55
N GLN A 138 12.74 -3.26 2.04
CA GLN A 138 12.77 -4.59 1.44
C GLN A 138 11.71 -4.76 0.34
N PHE A 139 10.81 -3.80 0.15
CA PHE A 139 9.74 -3.86 -0.85
C PHE A 139 10.17 -4.31 -2.27
N PRO A 140 11.35 -3.92 -2.81
CA PRO A 140 11.85 -4.43 -4.09
C PRO A 140 12.09 -5.95 -4.16
N ASN A 141 12.31 -6.61 -3.02
CA ASN A 141 12.59 -8.04 -2.94
C ASN A 141 11.31 -8.89 -2.81
N ILE A 142 10.12 -8.28 -2.80
CA ILE A 142 8.87 -9.04 -2.79
C ILE A 142 8.86 -10.08 -3.92
N GLY A 143 8.59 -11.34 -3.58
CA GLY A 143 8.54 -12.44 -4.54
C GLY A 143 9.88 -13.17 -4.71
N LEU A 144 10.97 -12.67 -4.13
CA LEU A 144 12.30 -13.29 -4.20
C LEU A 144 12.54 -14.18 -2.98
N PHE A 145 12.05 -15.41 -3.08
CA PHE A 145 12.24 -16.47 -2.10
C PHE A 145 12.96 -17.62 -2.81
N GLY A 146 14.26 -17.77 -2.53
CA GLY A 146 15.02 -18.93 -2.99
C GLY A 146 14.58 -20.22 -2.27
N SER A 147 15.43 -21.25 -2.30
CA SER A 147 15.23 -22.46 -1.47
C SER A 147 15.89 -22.37 -0.08
N ALA A 148 16.40 -21.20 0.29
CA ALA A 148 17.22 -21.00 1.48
C ALA A 148 16.37 -20.48 2.66
N GLY A 149 16.79 -20.80 3.89
CA GLY A 149 16.11 -20.34 5.11
C GLY A 149 16.40 -18.87 5.44
N LEU A 150 15.81 -18.36 6.53
CA LEU A 150 15.87 -16.94 6.94
C LEU A 150 17.30 -16.34 6.91
N LEU A 151 18.28 -16.99 7.54
CA LEU A 151 19.64 -16.42 7.68
C LEU A 151 20.38 -16.31 6.33
N ASP A 152 20.18 -17.27 5.43
CA ASP A 152 20.77 -17.23 4.10
C ASP A 152 20.08 -16.16 3.24
N TRP A 153 18.76 -16.08 3.32
CA TRP A 153 17.97 -15.06 2.64
C TRP A 153 18.35 -13.63 3.06
N LEU A 154 18.59 -13.40 4.36
CA LEU A 154 19.06 -12.12 4.86
C LEU A 154 20.38 -11.68 4.20
N ASN A 155 21.33 -12.61 4.07
CA ASN A 155 22.65 -12.33 3.50
C ASN A 155 22.62 -12.15 1.98
N GLU A 156 21.77 -12.91 1.27
CA GLU A 156 21.69 -12.88 -0.19
C GLU A 156 20.90 -11.68 -0.72
N TYR A 157 19.75 -11.36 -0.12
CA TYR A 157 18.81 -10.37 -0.67
C TYR A 157 18.67 -9.13 0.20
N THR A 158 18.57 -9.30 1.52
CA THR A 158 18.10 -8.24 2.42
C THR A 158 19.17 -7.22 2.77
N PHE A 159 20.30 -7.66 3.34
CA PHE A 159 21.37 -6.73 3.72
C PHE A 159 21.96 -5.95 2.54
N PRO A 160 22.20 -6.54 1.35
CA PRO A 160 22.68 -5.77 0.20
C PRO A 160 21.70 -4.66 -0.22
N LEU A 161 20.40 -4.94 -0.20
CA LEU A 161 19.38 -3.96 -0.58
C LEU A 161 19.27 -2.86 0.48
N GLU A 162 19.15 -3.21 1.76
CA GLU A 162 19.07 -2.21 2.83
C GLU A 162 20.33 -1.32 2.90
N ALA A 163 21.51 -1.89 2.65
CA ALA A 163 22.77 -1.13 2.57
C ALA A 163 22.75 -0.07 1.47
N SER A 164 22.04 -0.32 0.36
CA SER A 164 21.94 0.63 -0.77
C SER A 164 21.19 1.93 -0.42
N PHE A 165 20.48 1.97 0.71
CA PHE A 165 19.76 3.15 1.20
C PHE A 165 20.68 4.13 1.94
N GLY A 166 21.96 3.77 2.13
CA GLY A 166 22.97 4.65 2.70
C GLY A 166 23.64 5.52 1.65
N SER A 167 23.93 6.78 2.00
CA SER A 167 24.90 7.57 1.23
C SER A 167 26.33 7.08 1.55
N LYS A 168 27.33 7.38 0.69
CA LYS A 168 28.75 7.23 1.07
C LYS A 168 28.94 7.87 2.45
N SER A 169 29.46 7.11 3.41
CA SER A 169 29.55 7.48 4.82
C SER A 169 29.98 8.93 5.01
N ASP A 170 29.16 9.72 5.70
CA ASP A 170 29.61 11.00 6.24
C ASP A 170 30.48 10.68 7.48
N PRO A 171 31.79 10.94 7.45
CA PRO A 171 32.67 10.65 8.58
C PRO A 171 32.32 11.40 9.86
N ASN A 172 31.42 12.40 9.81
CA ASN A 172 30.95 13.15 10.97
C ASN A 172 29.47 12.90 11.32
N ASN A 173 28.78 12.03 10.59
CA ASN A 173 27.36 11.69 10.80
C ASN A 173 26.42 12.91 10.93
N GLN A 174 26.67 13.99 10.16
CA GLN A 174 25.90 15.24 10.23
C GLN A 174 24.66 15.23 9.33
N LYS A 175 24.55 14.28 8.41
CA LYS A 175 23.42 14.20 7.49
C LYS A 175 22.18 13.62 8.18
N THR A 176 21.22 14.48 8.44
CA THR A 176 19.90 14.11 8.97
C THR A 176 18.75 14.55 8.05
N ASP A 177 19.01 15.28 6.96
CA ASP A 177 17.97 15.76 6.06
C ASP A 177 17.43 14.56 5.23
N PRO A 178 16.11 14.34 5.15
CA PRO A 178 15.53 13.32 4.28
C PRO A 178 15.97 13.43 2.80
N LYS A 179 16.32 14.63 2.32
CA LYS A 179 16.80 14.86 0.95
C LYS A 179 18.20 14.29 0.69
N ASP A 180 18.94 13.98 1.75
CA ASP A 180 20.24 13.30 1.64
C ASP A 180 20.08 11.78 1.42
N ALA A 181 18.87 11.24 1.50
CA ALA A 181 18.61 9.83 1.15
C ALA A 181 18.89 9.58 -0.34
N PRO A 182 19.46 8.43 -0.72
CA PRO A 182 19.61 8.05 -2.12
C PRO A 182 18.28 8.12 -2.88
N SER A 183 18.32 8.50 -4.16
CA SER A 183 17.11 8.58 -4.99
C SER A 183 16.34 7.27 -5.07
N GLU A 184 17.05 6.15 -5.00
CA GLU A 184 16.45 4.82 -4.95
C GLU A 184 15.65 4.60 -3.66
N ALA A 185 16.16 5.03 -2.51
CA ALA A 185 15.44 4.95 -1.24
C ALA A 185 14.13 5.75 -1.29
N LEU A 186 14.17 6.96 -1.85
CA LEU A 186 12.98 7.80 -2.04
C LEU A 186 11.94 7.11 -2.95
N ARG A 187 12.41 6.52 -4.06
CA ARG A 187 11.56 5.78 -5.00
C ARG A 187 10.87 4.59 -4.35
N VAL A 188 11.63 3.79 -3.57
CA VAL A 188 11.09 2.61 -2.89
C VAL A 188 10.10 3.00 -1.79
N TYR A 189 10.46 3.98 -0.95
CA TYR A 189 9.58 4.42 0.13
C TYR A 189 8.30 5.08 -0.37
N ASP A 190 8.36 5.87 -1.45
CA ASP A 190 7.17 6.42 -2.08
C ASP A 190 6.25 5.31 -2.60
N GLN A 191 6.83 4.28 -3.24
CA GLN A 191 6.08 3.17 -3.83
C GLN A 191 5.44 2.25 -2.77
N VAL A 192 6.14 1.91 -1.68
CA VAL A 192 5.58 1.03 -0.63
C VAL A 192 4.47 1.73 0.15
N VAL A 193 4.62 3.02 0.45
CA VAL A 193 3.56 3.81 1.12
C VAL A 193 2.35 3.93 0.20
N ALA A 194 2.56 4.24 -1.08
CA ALA A 194 1.48 4.27 -2.07
C ALA A 194 0.75 2.91 -2.17
N ARG A 195 1.50 1.81 -2.25
CA ARG A 195 0.94 0.47 -2.44
C ARG A 195 0.18 0.00 -1.20
N THR A 196 0.73 0.20 0.00
CA THR A 196 0.05 -0.19 1.25
C THR A 196 -1.25 0.61 1.46
N LEU A 197 -1.25 1.92 1.16
CA LEU A 197 -2.48 2.72 1.13
C LEU A 197 -3.49 2.19 0.10
N ALA A 198 -3.06 1.82 -1.11
CA ALA A 198 -3.95 1.22 -2.12
C ALA A 198 -4.57 -0.11 -1.65
N HIS A 199 -3.91 -0.87 -0.78
CA HIS A 199 -4.45 -2.06 -0.12
C HIS A 199 -5.29 -1.76 1.14
N GLY A 200 -5.54 -0.49 1.46
CA GLY A 200 -6.35 -0.09 2.61
C GLY A 200 -5.60 -0.04 3.94
N THR A 201 -4.27 -0.15 3.95
CA THR A 201 -3.45 -0.02 5.16
C THR A 201 -3.29 1.45 5.55
N THR A 202 -4.07 1.90 6.54
CA THR A 202 -4.04 3.29 7.03
C THR A 202 -2.99 3.52 8.12
N CYS A 203 -2.60 2.46 8.83
CA CYS A 203 -1.56 2.50 9.86
C CYS A 203 -0.53 1.39 9.64
N ALA A 204 0.76 1.73 9.73
CA ALA A 204 1.85 0.75 9.58
C ALA A 204 2.98 0.95 10.60
N SER A 205 3.55 -0.14 11.13
CA SER A 205 4.80 -0.13 11.92
C SER A 205 5.98 -0.54 11.03
N TYR A 206 6.75 0.46 10.61
CA TYR A 206 7.83 0.29 9.65
C TYR A 206 9.18 0.07 10.32
N PHE A 207 9.87 -0.99 9.90
CA PHE A 207 11.32 -1.09 9.95
C PHE A 207 11.89 -0.34 8.74
N ALA A 208 12.78 0.63 9.01
CA ALA A 208 13.54 1.33 7.98
C ALA A 208 14.91 0.66 7.79
N THR A 209 15.99 1.44 7.72
CA THR A 209 17.37 0.93 7.67
C THR A 209 18.19 1.53 8.82
N ILE A 210 19.49 1.21 8.92
CA ILE A 210 20.39 1.87 9.88
C ILE A 210 20.65 3.35 9.54
N HIS A 211 20.26 3.82 8.35
CA HIS A 211 20.61 5.15 7.84
C HIS A 211 19.59 6.21 8.27
N VAL A 212 20.08 7.29 8.90
CA VAL A 212 19.23 8.39 9.40
C VAL A 212 18.51 9.15 8.27
N PRO A 213 19.16 9.61 7.18
CA PRO A 213 18.46 10.30 6.09
C PRO A 213 17.34 9.47 5.46
N ALA A 214 17.60 8.19 5.19
CA ALA A 214 16.61 7.29 4.61
C ALA A 214 15.40 7.10 5.55
N THR A 215 15.66 6.85 6.84
CA THR A 215 14.59 6.71 7.83
C THR A 215 13.74 7.99 7.96
N ASN A 216 14.39 9.15 7.97
CA ASN A 216 13.70 10.45 7.99
C ASN A 216 12.90 10.70 6.70
N ALA A 217 13.37 10.20 5.55
CA ALA A 217 12.65 10.28 4.29
C ALA A 217 11.36 9.45 4.30
N LEU A 218 11.40 8.22 4.84
CA LEU A 218 10.20 7.41 5.04
C LEU A 218 9.17 8.16 5.91
N ALA A 219 9.61 8.79 7.01
CA ALA A 219 8.75 9.61 7.85
C ALA A 219 8.12 10.80 7.13
N ALA A 220 8.90 11.53 6.34
CA ALA A 220 8.39 12.63 5.53
C ALA A 220 7.35 12.15 4.51
N ILE A 221 7.59 11.00 3.86
CA ILE A 221 6.70 10.43 2.85
C ILE A 221 5.38 9.97 3.48
N CYS A 222 5.41 9.18 4.57
CA CYS A 222 4.20 8.78 5.30
C CYS A 222 3.39 10.00 5.75
N HIS A 223 4.05 11.03 6.31
CA HIS A 223 3.37 12.27 6.71
C HIS A 223 2.71 12.98 5.52
N SER A 224 3.42 13.11 4.40
CA SER A 224 2.91 13.79 3.20
C SER A 224 1.74 13.06 2.53
N ARG A 225 1.75 11.72 2.56
CA ARG A 225 0.68 10.86 2.07
C ARG A 225 -0.41 10.63 3.11
N GLY A 226 -0.25 11.21 4.30
CA GLY A 226 -1.10 11.12 5.48
C GLY A 226 -1.37 9.70 5.99
N GLN A 227 -0.44 8.78 5.76
CA GLN A 227 -0.48 7.46 6.40
C GLN A 227 -0.02 7.59 7.86
N ARG A 228 -0.77 7.00 8.78
CA ARG A 228 -0.34 6.87 10.17
C ARG A 228 0.81 5.86 10.23
N ALA A 229 1.89 6.18 10.92
CA ALA A 229 3.03 5.30 10.94
C ALA A 229 3.85 5.36 12.24
N PHE A 230 4.35 4.19 12.64
CA PHE A 230 5.44 4.06 13.60
C PHE A 230 6.71 3.79 12.81
N ILE A 231 7.74 4.64 12.94
CA ILE A 231 8.92 4.58 12.07
C ILE A 231 10.17 4.42 12.91
N GLY A 232 10.86 3.31 12.66
CA GLY A 232 12.01 2.89 13.44
C GLY A 232 13.28 2.80 12.62
N ARG A 233 14.29 3.57 13.06
CA ARG A 233 15.66 3.42 12.58
C ARG A 233 16.23 2.12 13.15
N VAL A 234 16.63 1.22 12.27
CA VAL A 234 17.13 -0.09 12.67
C VAL A 234 18.48 0.07 13.38
N CYS A 235 18.66 -0.63 14.50
CA CYS A 235 19.91 -0.67 15.26
C CYS A 235 20.53 -2.08 15.16
N MET A 236 21.81 -2.14 14.80
CA MET A 236 22.57 -3.37 14.60
C MET A 236 24.07 -3.09 14.78
N ASP A 237 24.69 -3.49 15.88
CA ASP A 237 26.10 -3.20 16.19
C ASP A 237 26.95 -4.46 16.49
N ASN A 238 26.35 -5.65 16.47
CA ASN A 238 27.08 -6.91 16.65
C ASN A 238 27.83 -7.30 15.38
N ARG A 239 29.11 -6.95 15.30
CA ARG A 239 29.98 -7.19 14.14
C ARG A 239 30.18 -8.66 13.77
N ASP A 240 29.96 -9.58 14.71
CA ASP A 240 30.11 -11.02 14.45
C ASP A 240 28.88 -11.61 13.74
N GLN A 241 27.73 -10.93 13.82
CA GLN A 241 26.45 -11.37 13.26
C GLN A 241 25.94 -10.47 12.13
N CYS A 242 26.57 -9.32 11.92
CA CYS A 242 26.19 -8.35 10.89
C CYS A 242 27.26 -8.28 9.79
N PRO A 243 26.87 -8.08 8.53
CA PRO A 243 27.83 -7.87 7.46
C PRO A 243 28.64 -6.58 7.69
N PRO A 244 29.96 -6.57 7.39
CA PRO A 244 30.83 -5.44 7.72
C PRO A 244 30.49 -4.15 6.96
N TYR A 245 29.70 -4.24 5.89
CA TYR A 245 29.26 -3.10 5.09
C TYR A 245 27.90 -2.53 5.54
N TYR A 246 27.20 -3.19 6.46
CA TYR A 246 25.86 -2.79 6.92
C TYR A 246 25.70 -3.13 8.41
N VAL A 247 26.35 -2.30 9.23
CA VAL A 247 26.41 -2.42 10.69
C VAL A 247 26.74 -1.04 11.28
N ASP A 248 26.20 -0.73 12.45
CA ASP A 248 26.59 0.42 13.25
C ASP A 248 28.04 0.28 13.72
N GLN A 249 28.80 1.37 13.71
CA GLN A 249 30.20 1.32 14.13
C GLN A 249 30.34 0.95 15.61
N SER A 250 29.39 1.39 16.43
CA SER A 250 29.27 1.08 17.85
C SER A 250 27.83 1.30 18.34
N ALA A 251 27.49 0.72 19.49
CA ALA A 251 26.24 0.99 20.19
C ALA A 251 25.99 2.50 20.43
N ASP A 252 27.01 3.26 20.84
CA ASP A 252 26.85 4.71 21.12
C ASP A 252 26.50 5.50 19.86
N GLU A 253 27.15 5.19 18.74
CA GLU A 253 26.80 5.78 17.45
C GLU A 253 25.39 5.40 17.00
N GLY A 254 25.00 4.14 17.21
CA GLY A 254 23.65 3.67 16.91
C GLY A 254 22.58 4.39 17.76
N LEU A 255 22.83 4.58 19.05
CA LEU A 255 21.95 5.33 19.95
C LEU A 255 21.83 6.80 19.53
N ASN A 256 22.94 7.44 19.19
CA ASN A 256 22.94 8.83 18.69
C ASN A 256 22.16 8.97 17.38
N ALA A 257 22.36 8.05 16.44
CA ALA A 257 21.61 8.03 15.18
C ALA A 257 20.11 7.84 15.40
N THR A 258 19.72 6.96 16.33
CA THR A 258 18.32 6.76 16.73
C THR A 258 17.71 8.02 17.34
N MET A 259 18.45 8.72 18.22
CA MET A 259 18.00 10.01 18.76
C MET A 259 17.79 11.06 17.67
N SER A 260 18.68 11.15 16.68
CA SER A 260 18.52 12.08 15.54
C SER A 260 17.23 11.83 14.74
N THR A 261 16.85 10.57 14.53
CA THR A 261 15.57 10.25 13.87
C THR A 261 14.36 10.55 14.76
N ILE A 262 14.45 10.29 16.08
CA ILE A 262 13.39 10.65 17.03
C ILE A 262 13.16 12.17 17.00
N ASP A 263 14.22 12.96 17.08
CA ASP A 263 14.15 14.42 17.06
C ASP A 263 13.55 14.94 15.75
N TYR A 264 13.94 14.36 14.62
CA TYR A 264 13.36 14.69 13.32
C TYR A 264 11.85 14.40 13.27
N ILE A 265 11.42 13.20 13.68
CA ILE A 265 10.00 12.82 13.66
C ILE A 265 9.17 13.73 14.57
N ARG A 266 9.66 14.06 15.77
CA ARG A 266 8.97 14.97 16.69
C ARG A 266 8.93 16.41 16.16
N ALA A 267 9.92 16.84 15.36
CA ALA A 267 9.87 18.12 14.69
C ALA A 267 8.89 18.12 13.49
N LEU A 268 8.81 17.00 12.77
CA LEU A 268 7.91 16.80 11.63
C LEU A 268 6.43 16.80 12.06
N ASP A 269 6.11 16.07 13.13
CA ASP A 269 4.77 15.97 13.70
C ASP A 269 4.80 16.17 15.23
N PRO A 270 4.84 17.43 15.73
CA PRO A 270 4.98 17.74 17.15
C PRO A 270 3.86 17.22 18.04
N LYS A 271 2.69 16.92 17.46
CA LYS A 271 1.54 16.36 18.18
C LYS A 271 1.54 14.83 18.16
N GLY A 272 2.39 14.20 17.36
CA GLY A 272 2.37 12.74 17.11
C GLY A 272 1.04 12.27 16.54
N ALA A 273 0.38 13.12 15.75
CA ALA A 273 -0.98 12.89 15.27
C ALA A 273 -1.04 11.79 14.19
N LEU A 274 0.02 11.63 13.40
CA LEU A 274 0.16 10.63 12.34
C LEU A 274 1.46 9.85 12.48
N ILE A 275 2.60 10.52 12.71
CA ILE A 275 3.92 9.88 12.69
C ILE A 275 4.51 9.80 14.09
N ASN A 276 4.87 8.60 14.51
CA ASN A 276 5.46 8.33 15.81
C ASN A 276 6.82 7.61 15.65
N PRO A 277 7.85 7.99 16.42
CA PRO A 277 9.09 7.24 16.44
C PRO A 277 8.91 5.94 17.25
N ILE A 278 9.62 4.89 16.84
CA ILE A 278 9.66 3.60 17.54
C ILE A 278 11.10 3.10 17.64
N ILE A 279 11.51 2.61 18.81
CA ILE A 279 12.84 2.05 19.06
C ILE A 279 12.93 0.69 18.37
N THR A 280 14.00 0.44 17.60
CA THR A 280 14.07 -0.74 16.70
C THR A 280 15.43 -1.44 16.74
N PRO A 281 15.75 -2.18 17.82
CA PRO A 281 16.76 -3.24 17.71
C PRO A 281 16.25 -4.25 16.68
N ARG A 282 17.04 -4.57 15.63
CA ARG A 282 16.55 -5.47 14.57
C ARG A 282 16.06 -6.79 15.18
N PHE A 283 16.96 -7.47 15.87
CA PHE A 283 16.76 -8.71 16.61
C PHE A 283 17.99 -8.94 17.51
N ALA A 284 17.87 -9.73 18.58
CA ALA A 284 18.94 -9.86 19.58
C ALA A 284 20.32 -10.24 18.99
N PRO A 285 20.45 -11.20 18.04
CA PRO A 285 21.74 -11.54 17.45
C PRO A 285 22.49 -10.35 16.84
N SER A 286 21.79 -9.39 16.24
CA SER A 286 22.42 -8.21 15.61
C SER A 286 22.86 -7.12 16.59
N CYS A 287 22.49 -7.20 17.86
CA CYS A 287 22.72 -6.13 18.83
C CYS A 287 23.65 -6.62 19.93
N SER A 288 24.64 -5.81 20.30
CA SER A 288 25.40 -6.05 21.52
C SER A 288 24.52 -5.83 22.76
N ILE A 289 24.89 -6.42 23.90
CA ILE A 289 24.22 -6.17 25.18
C ILE A 289 24.18 -4.66 25.49
N HIS A 290 25.26 -3.93 25.16
CA HIS A 290 25.33 -2.50 25.38
C HIS A 290 24.28 -1.72 24.57
N SER A 291 24.06 -2.13 23.31
CA SER A 291 23.02 -1.57 22.45
C SER A 291 21.63 -1.88 22.98
N LEU A 292 21.34 -3.14 23.35
CA LEU A 292 20.04 -3.54 23.91
C LEU A 292 19.71 -2.76 25.19
N ASP A 293 20.64 -2.71 26.15
CA ASP A 293 20.47 -1.95 27.40
C ASP A 293 20.29 -0.44 27.15
N GLY A 294 21.06 0.11 26.21
CA GLY A 294 20.98 1.51 25.83
C GLY A 294 19.63 1.88 25.22
N LEU A 295 19.11 1.03 24.33
CA LEU A 295 17.82 1.24 23.67
C LEU A 295 16.65 1.14 24.66
N GLY A 296 16.70 0.21 25.63
CA GLY A 296 15.71 0.12 26.70
C GLY A 296 15.69 1.37 27.59
N LYS A 297 16.88 1.85 28.00
CA LYS A 297 17.02 3.11 28.75
C LYS A 297 16.53 4.32 27.94
N LEU A 298 16.84 4.36 26.64
CA LEU A 298 16.42 5.43 25.74
C LEU A 298 14.89 5.45 25.64
N ALA A 299 14.24 4.31 25.39
CA ALA A 299 12.78 4.21 25.33
C ALA A 299 12.11 4.73 26.61
N ALA A 300 12.63 4.33 27.78
CA ALA A 300 12.13 4.72 29.09
C ALA A 300 12.39 6.20 29.45
N SER A 301 13.32 6.87 28.77
CA SER A 301 13.66 8.28 29.05
C SER A 301 12.59 9.28 28.58
N TYR A 302 11.66 8.86 27.73
CA TYR A 302 10.56 9.68 27.23
C TYR A 302 9.30 9.54 28.09
N ASN A 303 8.42 10.54 28.06
CA ASN A 303 7.13 10.51 28.75
C ASN A 303 5.97 10.90 27.81
N PRO A 304 5.06 9.97 27.46
CA PRO A 304 5.12 8.54 27.79
C PRO A 304 6.35 7.85 27.18
N PRO A 305 6.76 6.66 27.69
CA PRO A 305 7.84 5.87 27.08
C PRO A 305 7.58 5.60 25.59
N LEU A 306 8.65 5.54 24.79
CA LEU A 306 8.54 5.24 23.37
C LEU A 306 8.12 3.79 23.12
N HIS A 307 7.51 3.55 21.96
CA HIS A 307 7.26 2.21 21.47
C HIS A 307 8.59 1.50 21.15
N ILE A 308 8.55 0.17 21.16
CA ILE A 308 9.66 -0.70 20.78
C ILE A 308 9.14 -1.73 19.78
N GLN A 309 9.92 -2.04 18.74
CA GLN A 309 9.64 -3.16 17.84
C GLN A 309 10.91 -3.99 17.62
N THR A 310 10.75 -5.32 17.57
CA THR A 310 11.85 -6.26 17.28
C THR A 310 11.30 -7.62 16.84
N HIS A 311 12.18 -8.52 16.40
CA HIS A 311 11.81 -9.91 16.06
C HIS A 311 12.02 -10.83 17.26
N ILE A 312 11.22 -11.89 17.36
CA ILE A 312 11.39 -12.90 18.41
C ILE A 312 10.97 -14.29 17.92
N SER A 313 11.79 -15.28 18.23
CA SER A 313 11.52 -16.72 18.07
C SER A 313 10.85 -17.07 16.73
N GLU A 314 11.43 -16.59 15.64
CA GLU A 314 10.90 -16.77 14.29
C GLU A 314 11.24 -18.16 13.75
N THR A 315 12.51 -18.56 13.79
CA THR A 315 12.97 -19.90 13.37
C THR A 315 13.71 -20.63 14.49
N THR A 316 13.83 -21.95 14.39
CA THR A 316 14.56 -22.76 15.38
C THR A 316 16.05 -22.44 15.39
N GLU A 317 16.65 -22.17 14.23
CA GLU A 317 18.06 -21.81 14.10
C GLU A 317 18.35 -20.46 14.76
N GLU A 318 17.42 -19.49 14.63
CA GLU A 318 17.51 -18.21 15.30
C GLU A 318 17.46 -18.38 16.83
N VAL A 319 16.54 -19.19 17.34
CA VAL A 319 16.41 -19.49 18.78
C VAL A 319 17.69 -20.12 19.33
N ASP A 320 18.26 -21.10 18.60
CA ASP A 320 19.51 -21.75 18.99
C ASP A 320 20.69 -20.78 18.99
N LEU A 321 20.76 -19.87 18.00
CA LEU A 321 21.78 -18.83 17.94
C LEU A 321 21.68 -17.85 19.12
N VAL A 322 20.47 -17.43 19.49
CA VAL A 322 20.26 -16.57 20.65
C VAL A 322 20.74 -17.25 21.94
N HIS A 323 20.44 -18.54 22.11
CA HIS A 323 20.92 -19.28 23.28
C HIS A 323 22.46 -19.34 23.36
N GLN A 324 23.13 -19.45 22.21
CA GLN A 324 24.60 -19.42 22.14
C GLN A 324 25.19 -18.04 22.45
N LEU A 325 24.57 -16.97 21.95
CA LEU A 325 25.06 -15.60 22.12
C LEU A 325 24.75 -15.00 23.49
N PHE A 326 23.66 -15.45 24.13
CA PHE A 326 23.18 -14.96 25.41
C PHE A 326 23.00 -16.10 26.42
N PRO A 327 24.07 -16.83 26.80
CA PRO A 327 23.97 -18.02 27.66
C PRO A 327 23.48 -17.74 29.09
N GLU A 328 23.55 -16.47 29.53
CA GLU A 328 23.03 -16.01 30.82
C GLU A 328 21.51 -15.76 30.78
N ALA A 329 20.89 -15.71 29.61
CA ALA A 329 19.45 -15.58 29.44
C ALA A 329 18.79 -16.97 29.43
N THR A 330 17.65 -17.06 30.10
CA THR A 330 16.89 -18.33 30.22
C THR A 330 16.09 -18.66 28.96
N SER A 331 15.78 -17.66 28.15
CA SER A 331 15.03 -17.76 26.90
C SER A 331 15.28 -16.52 26.01
N TYR A 332 14.75 -16.52 24.79
CA TYR A 332 14.86 -15.35 23.90
C TYR A 332 14.11 -14.16 24.51
N ALA A 333 12.90 -14.36 25.04
CA ALA A 333 12.17 -13.29 25.71
C ALA A 333 12.92 -12.72 26.92
N ASP A 334 13.67 -13.53 27.68
CA ASP A 334 14.48 -13.08 28.83
C ASP A 334 15.63 -12.16 28.42
N VAL A 335 16.18 -12.30 27.20
CA VAL A 335 17.18 -11.36 26.66
C VAL A 335 16.59 -9.95 26.61
N TYR A 336 15.39 -9.81 26.06
CA TYR A 336 14.72 -8.51 25.97
C TYR A 336 14.20 -8.02 27.32
N ASP A 337 13.76 -8.91 28.22
CA ASP A 337 13.30 -8.51 29.56
C ASP A 337 14.42 -7.90 30.41
N LYS A 338 15.60 -8.53 30.40
CA LYS A 338 16.80 -8.04 31.10
C LYS A 338 17.26 -6.66 30.61
N ALA A 339 17.10 -6.40 29.32
CA ALA A 339 17.39 -5.10 28.71
C ALA A 339 16.24 -4.07 28.87
N HIS A 340 15.16 -4.41 29.58
CA HIS A 340 13.96 -3.59 29.74
C HIS A 340 13.27 -3.23 28.40
N LEU A 341 13.40 -4.10 27.40
CA LEU A 341 12.78 -3.94 26.10
C LEU A 341 11.41 -4.61 26.00
N LEU A 342 11.01 -5.44 26.98
CA LEU A 342 9.64 -5.94 27.10
C LEU A 342 8.79 -4.97 27.94
N THR A 343 7.88 -4.27 27.26
CA THR A 343 7.01 -3.26 27.85
C THR A 343 5.60 -3.37 27.26
N SER A 344 4.63 -2.67 27.83
CA SER A 344 3.28 -2.60 27.28
C SER A 344 3.20 -1.96 25.88
N ARG A 345 4.28 -1.32 25.42
CA ARG A 345 4.43 -0.66 24.12
C ARG A 345 5.41 -1.40 23.19
N THR A 346 5.72 -2.66 23.49
CA THR A 346 6.63 -3.49 22.68
C THR A 346 5.85 -4.36 21.71
N ILE A 347 6.22 -4.30 20.43
CA ILE A 347 5.72 -5.13 19.33
C ILE A 347 6.77 -6.18 18.99
N LEU A 348 6.41 -7.45 19.12
CA LEU A 348 7.26 -8.60 18.87
C LEU A 348 6.79 -9.31 17.59
N ALA A 349 7.58 -9.25 16.52
CA ALA A 349 7.25 -9.91 15.27
C ALA A 349 7.43 -11.44 15.38
N HIS A 350 6.57 -12.18 14.66
CA HIS A 350 6.55 -13.63 14.50
C HIS A 350 6.03 -14.40 15.72
N GLY A 351 6.87 -14.64 16.72
CA GLY A 351 6.55 -15.44 17.89
C GLY A 351 6.19 -16.90 17.60
N VAL A 352 6.75 -17.50 16.54
CA VAL A 352 6.41 -18.86 16.08
C VAL A 352 6.76 -19.90 17.13
N HIS A 353 7.97 -19.81 17.68
CA HIS A 353 8.55 -20.81 18.59
C HIS A 353 8.55 -20.38 20.05
N LEU A 354 7.67 -19.43 20.43
CA LEU A 354 7.56 -18.99 21.82
C LEU A 354 7.10 -20.15 22.72
N THR A 355 7.88 -20.42 23.77
CA THR A 355 7.51 -21.38 24.81
C THR A 355 6.37 -20.85 25.69
N HIS A 356 5.74 -21.72 26.49
CA HIS A 356 4.67 -21.30 27.41
C HIS A 356 5.16 -20.26 28.43
N ASP A 357 6.38 -20.42 28.94
CA ASP A 357 6.96 -19.49 29.91
C ASP A 357 7.27 -18.13 29.26
N GLU A 358 7.76 -18.11 28.01
CA GLU A 358 7.95 -16.86 27.26
C GLU A 358 6.64 -16.15 26.96
N ARG A 359 5.58 -16.88 26.56
CA ARG A 359 4.25 -16.29 26.35
C ARG A 359 3.69 -15.72 27.65
N THR A 360 3.91 -16.40 28.78
CA THR A 360 3.54 -15.92 30.11
C THR A 360 4.27 -14.63 30.45
N LEU A 361 5.60 -14.57 30.24
CA LEU A 361 6.42 -13.38 30.48
C LEU A 361 5.99 -12.20 29.60
N ILE A 362 5.80 -12.42 28.30
CA ILE A 362 5.33 -11.43 27.32
C ILE A 362 4.00 -10.83 27.78
N ARG A 363 3.04 -11.68 28.18
CA ARG A 363 1.75 -11.26 28.72
C ARG A 363 1.89 -10.44 30.00
N GLU A 364 2.73 -10.86 30.94
CA GLU A 364 2.96 -10.16 32.21
C GLU A 364 3.59 -8.76 32.02
N ARG A 365 4.46 -8.60 31.02
CA ARG A 365 5.02 -7.30 30.62
C ARG A 365 4.06 -6.46 29.77
N GLY A 366 2.98 -7.07 29.29
CA GLY A 366 2.00 -6.43 28.42
C GLY A 366 2.47 -6.28 26.97
N SER A 367 3.60 -6.87 26.60
CA SER A 367 4.14 -6.88 25.24
C SER A 367 3.16 -7.54 24.26
N LYS A 368 3.28 -7.19 22.99
CA LYS A 368 2.31 -7.47 21.93
C LYS A 368 2.96 -8.32 20.83
N VAL A 369 2.19 -9.16 20.15
CA VAL A 369 2.72 -10.01 19.07
C VAL A 369 2.16 -9.56 17.72
N SER A 370 3.05 -9.36 16.75
CA SER A 370 2.71 -9.19 15.34
C SER A 370 2.84 -10.54 14.63
N HIS A 371 1.72 -11.19 14.32
CA HIS A 371 1.73 -12.44 13.59
C HIS A 371 1.94 -12.18 12.09
N CYS A 372 3.01 -12.74 11.53
CA CYS A 372 3.42 -12.55 10.13
C CYS A 372 3.25 -13.84 9.29
N PRO A 373 2.02 -14.34 9.08
CA PRO A 373 1.78 -15.69 8.55
C PRO A 373 2.31 -15.93 7.13
N ALA A 374 2.26 -14.91 6.27
CA ALA A 374 2.77 -15.02 4.90
C ALA A 374 4.28 -15.25 4.90
N SER A 375 5.01 -14.47 5.72
CA SER A 375 6.45 -14.62 5.90
C SER A 375 6.83 -15.96 6.51
N ASN A 376 6.19 -16.30 7.64
CA ASN A 376 6.45 -17.56 8.33
C ASN A 376 6.28 -18.79 7.42
N SER A 377 5.33 -18.72 6.48
CA SER A 377 5.09 -19.79 5.51
C SER A 377 6.08 -19.76 4.34
N ALA A 378 6.39 -18.57 3.81
CA ALA A 378 7.29 -18.40 2.67
C ALA A 378 8.75 -18.77 3.01
N LEU A 379 9.21 -18.40 4.20
CA LEU A 379 10.57 -18.69 4.68
C LEU A 379 10.69 -20.05 5.39
N GLY A 380 9.58 -20.78 5.57
CA GLY A 380 9.57 -22.07 6.26
C GLY A 380 9.80 -21.96 7.78
N SER A 381 9.55 -20.80 8.39
CA SER A 381 9.78 -20.52 9.81
C SER A 381 8.89 -21.37 10.73
N GLY A 382 7.63 -21.62 10.33
CA GLY A 382 6.71 -22.51 11.05
C GLY A 382 5.29 -21.95 11.22
N LEU A 383 4.49 -22.61 12.07
CA LEU A 383 3.06 -22.30 12.26
C LEU A 383 2.83 -21.70 13.66
N ALA A 384 2.63 -20.37 13.73
CA ALA A 384 2.43 -19.70 15.01
C ALA A 384 1.09 -20.08 15.68
N PRO A 385 1.07 -20.44 16.97
CA PRO A 385 -0.14 -20.89 17.67
C PRO A 385 -1.02 -19.73 18.16
N VAL A 386 -1.51 -18.89 17.24
CA VAL A 386 -2.22 -17.64 17.56
C VAL A 386 -3.44 -17.84 18.48
N ARG A 387 -4.26 -18.87 18.28
CA ARG A 387 -5.39 -19.13 19.17
C ARG A 387 -4.94 -19.36 20.61
N ILE A 388 -3.86 -20.12 20.82
CA ILE A 388 -3.31 -20.36 22.16
C ILE A 388 -2.83 -19.04 22.77
N MET A 389 -2.14 -18.20 22.01
CA MET A 389 -1.71 -16.88 22.48
C MET A 389 -2.90 -16.02 22.93
N LEU A 390 -3.96 -15.99 22.13
CA LEU A 390 -5.19 -15.25 22.46
C LEU A 390 -5.88 -15.81 23.71
N ASP A 391 -5.99 -17.13 23.84
CA ASP A 391 -6.61 -17.79 24.99
C ASP A 391 -5.81 -17.57 26.28
N GLU A 392 -4.49 -17.51 26.19
CA GLU A 392 -3.58 -17.17 27.29
C GLU A 392 -3.62 -15.66 27.63
N GLY A 393 -4.28 -14.83 26.83
CA GLY A 393 -4.48 -13.40 27.07
C GLY A 393 -3.41 -12.49 26.47
N LEU A 394 -2.59 -12.98 25.55
CA LEU A 394 -1.69 -12.13 24.77
C LEU A 394 -2.51 -11.28 23.79
N THR A 395 -1.99 -10.10 23.47
CA THR A 395 -2.54 -9.25 22.42
C THR A 395 -1.81 -9.54 21.11
N VAL A 396 -2.57 -9.87 20.06
CA VAL A 396 -2.03 -10.24 18.76
C VAL A 396 -2.66 -9.37 17.67
N GLY A 397 -1.84 -8.97 16.71
CA GLY A 397 -2.20 -8.30 15.45
C GLY A 397 -1.58 -9.02 14.27
N LEU A 398 -1.73 -8.47 13.06
CA LEU A 398 -1.13 -9.03 11.85
C LEU A 398 -0.06 -8.10 11.28
N GLY A 399 1.03 -8.69 10.80
CA GLY A 399 2.06 -8.02 10.02
C GLY A 399 2.17 -8.62 8.63
N THR A 400 2.48 -7.79 7.63
CA THR A 400 2.80 -8.31 6.29
C THR A 400 4.21 -8.87 6.23
N ASP A 401 5.12 -8.29 7.02
CA ASP A 401 6.54 -8.57 7.03
C ASP A 401 7.17 -8.55 5.63
N VAL A 402 6.83 -7.54 4.83
CA VAL A 402 7.53 -7.36 3.56
C VAL A 402 9.03 -7.22 3.85
N SER A 403 9.95 -7.93 3.21
CA SER A 403 9.72 -8.86 2.09
C SER A 403 9.91 -10.34 2.44
N GLY A 404 10.00 -10.72 3.72
CA GLY A 404 9.86 -12.13 4.13
C GLY A 404 8.47 -12.67 3.74
N GLY A 405 7.45 -11.81 3.89
CA GLY A 405 6.14 -11.96 3.27
C GLY A 405 6.13 -11.42 1.83
N TYR A 406 5.46 -12.15 0.94
CA TYR A 406 5.38 -11.86 -0.49
C TYR A 406 4.30 -10.84 -0.88
N SER A 407 3.59 -10.25 0.08
CA SER A 407 2.44 -9.38 -0.20
C SER A 407 2.38 -8.19 0.76
N PRO A 408 2.20 -6.96 0.25
CA PRO A 408 1.98 -5.78 1.09
C PRO A 408 0.52 -5.65 1.56
N SER A 409 -0.33 -6.65 1.29
CA SER A 409 -1.76 -6.63 1.58
C SER A 409 -2.08 -7.25 2.94
N MET A 410 -2.71 -6.47 3.81
CA MET A 410 -3.25 -6.98 5.08
C MET A 410 -4.40 -7.98 4.88
N LEU A 411 -5.09 -7.91 3.74
CA LEU A 411 -6.10 -8.91 3.37
C LEU A 411 -5.44 -10.27 3.09
N GLU A 412 -4.26 -10.28 2.49
CA GLU A 412 -3.47 -11.50 2.29
C GLU A 412 -2.93 -12.03 3.63
N ALA A 413 -2.42 -11.16 4.49
CA ALA A 413 -2.02 -11.56 5.85
C ALA A 413 -3.19 -12.21 6.62
N ALA A 414 -4.40 -11.66 6.51
CA ALA A 414 -5.60 -12.24 7.13
C ALA A 414 -5.97 -13.63 6.57
N ARG A 415 -5.83 -13.85 5.25
CA ARG A 415 -6.01 -15.18 4.63
C ARG A 415 -5.00 -16.17 5.15
N GLN A 416 -3.72 -15.80 5.14
CA GLN A 416 -2.65 -16.67 5.58
C GLN A 416 -2.79 -17.02 7.07
N ALA A 417 -3.23 -16.08 7.92
CA ALA A 417 -3.57 -16.37 9.33
C ALA A 417 -4.64 -17.48 9.45
N CYS A 418 -5.72 -17.41 8.65
CA CYS A 418 -6.73 -18.46 8.62
C CYS A 418 -6.15 -19.80 8.14
N LEU A 419 -5.35 -19.81 7.07
CA LEU A 419 -4.79 -21.03 6.49
C LEU A 419 -3.79 -21.70 7.44
N VAL A 420 -2.85 -20.93 7.99
CA VAL A 420 -1.87 -21.40 9.00
C VAL A 420 -2.60 -22.02 10.20
N SER A 421 -3.63 -21.37 10.73
CA SER A 421 -4.38 -21.89 11.87
C SER A 421 -5.08 -23.24 11.58
N ARG A 422 -5.47 -23.49 10.32
CA ARG A 422 -6.11 -24.76 9.91
C ARG A 422 -5.11 -25.89 9.73
N LEU A 423 -3.86 -25.56 9.41
CA LEU A 423 -2.77 -26.52 9.27
C LEU A 423 -2.13 -26.86 10.62
N LEU A 424 -2.13 -25.91 11.56
CA LEU A 424 -1.49 -26.03 12.87
C LEU A 424 -1.84 -27.34 13.61
N GLY A 425 -3.11 -27.74 13.60
CA GLY A 425 -3.59 -28.95 14.26
C GLY A 425 -2.97 -30.27 13.76
N TYR A 426 -2.28 -30.25 12.61
CA TYR A 426 -1.58 -31.39 12.02
C TYR A 426 -0.07 -31.39 12.28
N SER A 427 0.47 -30.35 12.93
CA SER A 427 1.90 -30.26 13.27
C SER A 427 2.24 -31.07 14.53
N THR A 428 3.44 -31.66 14.55
CA THR A 428 3.98 -32.38 15.72
C THR A 428 4.16 -31.46 16.92
N GLU A 429 4.54 -30.22 16.67
CA GLU A 429 4.79 -29.18 17.66
C GLU A 429 3.50 -28.83 18.40
N PHE A 430 2.38 -28.67 17.67
CA PHE A 430 1.08 -28.40 18.29
C PHE A 430 0.57 -29.59 19.11
N GLN A 431 0.75 -30.82 18.63
CA GLN A 431 0.37 -32.03 19.36
C GLN A 431 1.18 -32.17 20.66
N ALA A 432 2.48 -31.88 20.61
CA ALA A 432 3.34 -31.84 21.79
C ALA A 432 2.92 -30.73 22.77
N MET A 433 2.64 -29.53 22.25
CA MET A 433 2.25 -28.36 23.05
C MET A 433 0.91 -28.58 23.79
N THR A 434 -0.05 -29.27 23.16
CA THR A 434 -1.39 -29.45 23.71
C THR A 434 -1.60 -30.81 24.39
N GLY A 435 -0.68 -31.77 24.19
CA GLY A 435 -0.84 -33.15 24.64
C GLY A 435 -1.96 -33.92 23.93
N ASN A 436 -2.56 -33.35 22.89
CA ASN A 436 -3.69 -33.94 22.17
C ASN A 436 -3.24 -34.55 20.84
N SER A 437 -3.60 -35.81 20.58
CA SER A 437 -3.26 -36.52 19.34
C SER A 437 -4.15 -36.15 18.14
N SER A 438 -5.23 -35.39 18.36
CA SER A 438 -6.16 -34.94 17.32
C SER A 438 -6.61 -33.50 17.55
N SER A 439 -6.70 -32.70 16.48
CA SER A 439 -7.26 -31.35 16.50
C SER A 439 -8.74 -31.35 16.96
N THR A 440 -9.07 -30.41 17.86
CA THR A 440 -10.45 -30.13 18.29
C THR A 440 -11.14 -29.10 17.38
N GLY A 441 -10.38 -28.47 16.47
CA GLY A 441 -10.80 -27.38 15.62
C GLY A 441 -10.84 -26.01 16.31
N HIS A 442 -10.57 -25.95 17.62
CA HIS A 442 -10.54 -24.71 18.39
C HIS A 442 -9.42 -23.77 17.92
N GLU A 443 -8.30 -24.34 17.47
CA GLU A 443 -7.13 -23.61 16.97
C GLU A 443 -7.41 -22.77 15.72
N LYS A 444 -8.49 -23.07 14.99
CA LYS A 444 -8.82 -22.45 13.71
C LYS A 444 -9.34 -21.03 13.93
N LEU A 445 -8.76 -20.09 13.18
CA LEU A 445 -9.23 -18.71 13.10
C LEU A 445 -10.34 -18.60 12.04
N SER A 446 -11.45 -17.96 12.43
CA SER A 446 -12.54 -17.57 11.54
C SER A 446 -12.17 -16.33 10.70
N VAL A 447 -13.04 -15.96 9.75
CA VAL A 447 -12.88 -14.72 8.97
C VAL A 447 -12.95 -13.51 9.90
N GLU A 448 -13.86 -13.53 10.87
CA GLU A 448 -14.03 -12.51 11.89
C GLU A 448 -12.80 -12.39 12.79
N ASP A 449 -12.19 -13.52 13.20
CA ASP A 449 -10.93 -13.51 13.96
C ASP A 449 -9.83 -12.80 13.16
N SER A 450 -9.58 -13.21 11.91
CA SER A 450 -8.48 -12.63 11.12
C SER A 450 -8.70 -11.16 10.77
N LEU A 451 -9.93 -10.76 10.43
CA LEU A 451 -10.26 -9.35 10.20
C LEU A 451 -10.19 -8.51 11.48
N TYR A 452 -10.50 -9.09 12.64
CA TYR A 452 -10.26 -8.46 13.93
C TYR A 452 -8.77 -8.22 14.14
N LEU A 453 -7.91 -9.23 13.94
CA LEU A 453 -6.46 -9.10 14.08
C LEU A 453 -5.89 -8.04 13.12
N ALA A 454 -6.43 -7.93 11.90
CA ALA A 454 -6.04 -6.92 10.91
C ALA A 454 -6.54 -5.49 11.21
N THR A 455 -7.46 -5.33 12.17
CA THR A 455 -8.06 -4.04 12.55
C THR A 455 -7.91 -3.82 14.06
N ARG A 456 -8.92 -4.11 14.88
CA ARG A 456 -8.90 -3.85 16.33
C ARG A 456 -7.77 -4.54 17.08
N GLY A 457 -7.40 -5.75 16.69
CA GLY A 457 -6.24 -6.47 17.23
C GLY A 457 -4.94 -5.72 16.95
N GLY A 458 -4.72 -5.34 15.68
CA GLY A 458 -3.61 -4.49 15.27
C GLY A 458 -3.59 -3.13 15.98
N ALA A 459 -4.75 -2.48 16.15
CA ALA A 459 -4.89 -1.24 16.91
C ALA A 459 -4.40 -1.42 18.36
N ALA A 460 -4.73 -2.55 18.99
CA ALA A 460 -4.27 -2.86 20.34
C ALA A 460 -2.76 -3.18 20.41
N VAL A 461 -2.19 -3.74 19.34
CA VAL A 461 -0.73 -3.97 19.25
C VAL A 461 0.04 -2.66 19.17
N VAL A 462 -0.46 -1.67 18.43
CA VAL A 462 0.18 -0.35 18.28
C VAL A 462 -0.24 0.67 19.35
N ASP A 463 -0.85 0.21 20.47
CA ASP A 463 -1.32 1.05 21.58
C ASP A 463 -2.35 2.13 21.19
N MET A 464 -3.26 1.80 20.26
CA MET A 464 -4.30 2.70 19.73
C MET A 464 -5.70 2.04 19.72
N ALA A 465 -5.96 1.07 20.59
CA ALA A 465 -7.23 0.33 20.65
C ALA A 465 -8.48 1.23 20.86
N ASP A 466 -8.29 2.39 21.47
CA ASP A 466 -9.35 3.38 21.71
C ASP A 466 -9.45 4.45 20.60
N ASP A 467 -8.47 4.53 19.72
CA ASP A 467 -8.37 5.57 18.70
C ASP A 467 -8.72 5.08 17.30
N ILE A 468 -8.36 3.84 16.92
CA ILE A 468 -8.54 3.33 15.55
C ILE A 468 -9.05 1.87 15.52
N GLY A 469 -9.27 1.32 14.32
CA GLY A 469 -9.69 -0.07 14.09
C GLY A 469 -11.21 -0.30 14.20
N GLY A 470 -12.00 0.74 14.45
CA GLY A 470 -13.45 0.66 14.57
C GLY A 470 -14.15 1.99 14.23
N PHE A 471 -15.46 2.03 14.44
CA PHE A 471 -16.31 3.20 14.13
C PHE A 471 -17.04 3.72 15.36
N ASP A 472 -16.43 3.56 16.53
CA ASP A 472 -17.00 4.03 17.79
C ASP A 472 -16.86 5.55 17.89
N LYS A 473 -17.82 6.21 18.53
CA LYS A 473 -17.74 7.67 18.76
C LYS A 473 -16.45 8.01 19.51
N GLY A 474 -15.74 9.01 19.02
CA GLY A 474 -14.45 9.46 19.56
C GLY A 474 -13.24 8.87 18.84
N MET A 475 -13.38 7.75 18.11
CA MET A 475 -12.30 7.20 17.30
C MET A 475 -11.94 8.13 16.14
N ILE A 476 -10.71 8.03 15.66
CA ILE A 476 -10.22 8.66 14.43
C ILE A 476 -10.82 7.91 13.24
N TRP A 477 -11.25 8.65 12.21
CA TRP A 477 -11.83 8.08 11.00
C TRP A 477 -10.77 7.55 10.02
N ASP A 478 -10.10 6.47 10.42
CA ASP A 478 -9.24 5.68 9.53
C ASP A 478 -10.09 4.57 8.90
N ALA A 479 -10.51 4.75 7.65
CA ALA A 479 -11.48 3.89 6.97
C ALA A 479 -11.13 3.67 5.49
N GLN A 480 -11.64 2.60 4.91
CA GLN A 480 -11.57 2.30 3.49
C GLN A 480 -12.99 2.11 2.94
N LEU A 481 -13.27 2.67 1.77
CA LEU A 481 -14.50 2.42 1.02
C LEU A 481 -14.24 1.24 0.09
N ILE A 482 -14.97 0.17 0.30
CA ILE A 482 -14.87 -1.05 -0.49
C ILE A 482 -15.98 -1.07 -1.53
N GLU A 483 -15.68 -1.52 -2.75
CA GLU A 483 -16.64 -1.84 -3.80
C GLU A 483 -16.43 -3.32 -4.21
N LEU A 484 -17.51 -4.11 -4.27
CA LEU A 484 -17.46 -5.53 -4.65
C LEU A 484 -18.11 -5.76 -6.02
N GLY A 485 -17.54 -6.68 -6.80
CA GLY A 485 -18.06 -7.02 -8.12
C GLY A 485 -19.43 -7.72 -8.06
N ALA A 486 -20.28 -7.41 -9.04
CA ALA A 486 -21.58 -8.05 -9.25
C ALA A 486 -21.65 -8.73 -10.61
N VAL A 487 -22.16 -9.95 -10.62
CA VAL A 487 -22.53 -10.67 -11.84
C VAL A 487 -23.94 -10.23 -12.23
N LYS A 488 -24.08 -9.64 -13.41
CA LYS A 488 -25.39 -9.22 -13.92
C LYS A 488 -26.26 -10.44 -14.19
N ASN A 489 -27.51 -10.41 -13.72
CA ASN A 489 -28.50 -11.38 -14.14
C ASN A 489 -28.72 -11.27 -15.65
N SER A 490 -28.34 -12.32 -16.39
CA SER A 490 -28.60 -12.37 -17.82
C SER A 490 -30.08 -12.65 -18.06
N THR A 491 -30.73 -11.79 -18.84
CA THR A 491 -32.09 -12.04 -19.36
C THR A 491 -32.08 -12.95 -20.58
N GLU A 492 -30.90 -13.22 -21.15
CA GLU A 492 -30.67 -14.09 -22.30
C GLU A 492 -29.87 -15.33 -21.88
N SER A 493 -30.18 -16.49 -22.45
CA SER A 493 -29.37 -17.69 -22.21
C SER A 493 -27.96 -17.47 -22.79
N PRO A 494 -26.89 -17.84 -22.07
CA PRO A 494 -25.54 -17.90 -22.65
C PRO A 494 -25.46 -18.79 -23.90
N PHE A 495 -26.41 -19.73 -24.05
CA PHE A 495 -26.56 -20.58 -25.24
C PHE A 495 -27.32 -19.92 -26.39
N ASP A 496 -28.14 -18.89 -26.12
CA ASP A 496 -28.91 -18.16 -27.14
C ASP A 496 -28.08 -17.02 -27.76
N ALA A 497 -27.12 -16.46 -27.01
CA ALA A 497 -26.15 -15.49 -27.51
C ALA A 497 -25.14 -16.10 -28.51
N ALA A 498 -24.95 -17.42 -28.47
CA ALA A 498 -24.15 -18.18 -29.40
C ALA A 498 -25.02 -18.67 -30.57
N GLY A 499 -25.40 -17.77 -31.48
CA GLY A 499 -26.22 -18.10 -32.64
C GLY A 499 -25.69 -19.30 -33.42
N VAL A 500 -26.49 -20.36 -33.51
CA VAL A 500 -26.34 -21.47 -34.46
C VAL A 500 -26.64 -20.91 -35.85
N ASN A 501 -25.68 -20.19 -36.45
CA ASN A 501 -25.47 -20.01 -37.90
C ASN A 501 -24.43 -18.91 -38.17
N GLY A 502 -23.18 -19.34 -38.42
CA GLY A 502 -22.20 -18.59 -39.22
C GLY A 502 -21.54 -17.37 -38.55
N SER A 503 -20.22 -17.40 -38.44
CA SER A 503 -19.36 -16.37 -37.83
C SER A 503 -19.63 -16.09 -36.35
N ALA A 504 -19.30 -17.06 -35.49
CA ALA A 504 -19.13 -16.81 -34.06
C ALA A 504 -17.95 -15.84 -33.86
N GLY A 505 -18.24 -14.54 -33.81
CA GLY A 505 -17.33 -13.58 -33.20
C GLY A 505 -17.11 -14.05 -31.76
N ARG A 506 -15.86 -14.32 -31.37
CA ARG A 506 -15.52 -14.60 -29.97
C ARG A 506 -16.16 -13.51 -29.12
N ILE A 507 -17.06 -13.87 -28.21
CA ILE A 507 -17.57 -12.93 -27.21
C ILE A 507 -16.35 -12.56 -26.38
N ILE A 508 -15.82 -11.36 -26.59
CA ILE A 508 -14.77 -10.79 -25.75
C ILE A 508 -15.38 -10.67 -24.35
N VAL A 509 -14.95 -11.55 -23.44
CA VAL A 509 -15.34 -11.47 -22.04
C VAL A 509 -14.64 -10.24 -21.48
N LYS A 510 -15.36 -9.13 -21.38
CA LYS A 510 -14.85 -7.94 -20.70
C LYS A 510 -14.60 -8.31 -19.24
N SER A 511 -13.44 -7.93 -18.71
CA SER A 511 -13.14 -8.06 -17.29
C SER A 511 -14.27 -7.44 -16.46
N GLY A 512 -14.68 -8.15 -15.39
CA GLY A 512 -15.69 -7.65 -14.46
C GLY A 512 -15.27 -6.31 -13.85
N PRO A 513 -16.22 -5.44 -13.46
CA PRO A 513 -15.92 -4.04 -13.17
C PRO A 513 -15.09 -3.79 -11.91
N VAL A 514 -15.00 -4.74 -10.95
CA VAL A 514 -14.39 -4.49 -9.64
C VAL A 514 -13.74 -5.74 -9.03
N GLY A 515 -12.43 -5.92 -9.26
CA GLY A 515 -11.61 -6.96 -8.64
C GLY A 515 -12.03 -8.41 -8.95
N ASN A 516 -11.59 -9.34 -8.10
CA ASN A 516 -11.84 -10.79 -8.26
C ASN A 516 -13.14 -11.29 -7.57
N VAL A 517 -13.83 -10.41 -6.84
CA VAL A 517 -15.03 -10.79 -6.07
C VAL A 517 -16.24 -10.83 -6.99
N ASN A 518 -16.90 -11.99 -7.08
CA ASN A 518 -18.11 -12.18 -7.87
C ASN A 518 -19.31 -12.48 -6.98
N LEU A 519 -20.26 -11.54 -6.94
CA LEU A 519 -21.56 -11.68 -6.26
C LEU A 519 -22.67 -11.99 -7.27
N PHE A 520 -23.48 -13.00 -6.98
CA PHE A 520 -24.59 -13.46 -7.83
C PHE A 520 -25.97 -12.96 -7.34
N GLY A 521 -26.00 -12.18 -6.25
CA GLY A 521 -27.20 -11.54 -5.71
C GLY A 521 -27.96 -12.40 -4.69
N ASN A 522 -27.55 -13.65 -4.47
CA ASN A 522 -28.15 -14.56 -3.48
C ASN A 522 -27.34 -14.63 -2.18
N GLU A 523 -26.16 -14.02 -2.14
CA GLU A 523 -25.28 -14.00 -0.98
C GLU A 523 -25.85 -13.11 0.14
N THR A 524 -25.83 -13.64 1.35
CA THR A 524 -25.96 -12.85 2.58
C THR A 524 -24.80 -11.84 2.69
N TRP A 525 -24.98 -10.75 3.44
CA TRP A 525 -23.90 -9.76 3.61
C TRP A 525 -22.66 -10.37 4.29
N GLN A 526 -22.82 -11.38 5.14
CA GLN A 526 -21.70 -12.11 5.73
C GLN A 526 -20.94 -12.91 4.67
N GLU A 527 -21.64 -13.61 3.77
CA GLU A 527 -21.01 -14.31 2.64
C GLU A 527 -20.29 -13.33 1.71
N GLN A 528 -20.79 -12.11 1.52
CA GLN A 528 -20.10 -11.06 0.77
C GLN A 528 -18.76 -10.69 1.42
N ILE A 529 -18.73 -10.50 2.75
CA ILE A 529 -17.50 -10.22 3.49
C ILE A 529 -16.54 -11.41 3.47
N GLN A 530 -17.05 -12.64 3.56
CA GLN A 530 -16.21 -13.83 3.42
C GLN A 530 -15.60 -13.91 2.02
N LYS A 531 -16.38 -13.67 0.96
CA LYS A 531 -15.87 -13.64 -0.42
C LYS A 531 -14.85 -12.53 -0.63
N TRP A 532 -15.06 -11.35 -0.06
CA TRP A 532 -14.08 -10.27 -0.08
C TRP A 532 -12.80 -10.68 0.66
N MET A 533 -12.90 -11.24 1.86
CA MET A 533 -11.75 -11.72 2.62
C MET A 533 -10.98 -12.77 1.82
N TRP A 534 -11.64 -13.74 1.18
CA TRP A 534 -10.98 -14.84 0.46
C TRP A 534 -10.50 -14.48 -0.96
N SER A 535 -11.11 -13.51 -1.63
CA SER A 535 -10.86 -13.27 -3.06
C SER A 535 -10.57 -11.82 -3.42
N GLY A 536 -10.78 -10.86 -2.52
CA GLY A 536 -10.57 -9.44 -2.81
C GLY A 536 -9.09 -9.02 -2.93
N ASP A 537 -8.86 -7.81 -3.43
CA ASP A 537 -7.54 -7.19 -3.49
C ASP A 537 -7.65 -5.66 -3.52
N ASP A 538 -6.57 -4.94 -3.86
CA ASP A 538 -6.56 -3.48 -3.95
C ASP A 538 -7.58 -2.92 -4.94
N ARG A 539 -8.02 -3.70 -5.95
CA ARG A 539 -9.06 -3.25 -6.89
C ARG A 539 -10.43 -3.13 -6.24
N ASN A 540 -10.62 -3.69 -5.04
CA ASN A 540 -11.83 -3.49 -4.25
C ASN A 540 -11.76 -2.25 -3.37
N VAL A 541 -10.58 -1.63 -3.19
CA VAL A 541 -10.41 -0.42 -2.38
C VAL A 541 -10.64 0.80 -3.26
N LYS A 542 -11.82 1.41 -3.14
CA LYS A 542 -12.20 2.58 -3.94
C LYS A 542 -11.54 3.86 -3.44
N ASN A 543 -11.51 4.03 -2.13
CA ASN A 543 -10.92 5.19 -1.45
C ASN A 543 -10.42 4.80 -0.07
N VAL A 544 -9.41 5.51 0.42
CA VAL A 544 -8.94 5.46 1.81
C VAL A 544 -9.16 6.83 2.46
N HIS A 545 -9.82 6.83 3.62
CA HIS A 545 -10.20 8.01 4.39
C HIS A 545 -9.44 8.00 5.74
N GLY A 546 -9.03 9.17 6.23
CA GLY A 546 -8.17 9.32 7.43
C GLY A 546 -7.15 10.46 7.35
N LEU A 547 -7.06 11.12 6.19
CA LEU A 547 -6.16 12.25 5.95
C LEU A 547 -6.76 13.54 6.56
N PRO A 548 -6.00 14.35 7.32
CA PRO A 548 -6.48 15.64 7.83
C PRO A 548 -7.04 16.49 6.69
N SER A 549 -8.26 17.02 6.87
CA SER A 549 -8.94 17.82 5.84
C SER A 549 -8.16 19.07 5.44
N SER A 550 -7.23 19.54 6.27
CA SER A 550 -6.34 20.67 5.98
C SER A 550 -5.25 20.38 4.95
N LEU A 551 -5.04 19.11 4.57
CA LEU A 551 -4.09 18.69 3.52
C LEU A 551 -4.79 18.27 2.23
N LEU A 552 -6.11 18.12 2.24
CA LEU A 552 -6.92 17.75 1.09
C LEU A 552 -7.53 19.00 0.44
N ALA A 553 -6.68 19.84 -0.17
CA ALA A 553 -7.13 20.53 -1.37
C ALA A 553 -7.41 19.44 -2.42
N ALA A 554 -8.52 19.54 -3.16
CA ALA A 554 -8.97 18.56 -4.14
C ALA A 554 -7.80 17.99 -4.97
N SER A 555 -7.31 16.83 -4.54
CA SER A 555 -6.19 16.14 -5.16
C SER A 555 -6.81 15.16 -6.13
N SER A 556 -6.63 15.42 -7.43
CA SER A 556 -6.42 14.31 -8.35
C SER A 556 -5.33 13.44 -7.73
N ALA A 557 -5.60 12.14 -7.58
CA ALA A 557 -4.64 11.22 -6.98
C ALA A 557 -3.26 11.37 -7.67
N PRO A 558 -2.14 11.50 -6.93
CA PRO A 558 -0.84 11.45 -7.56
C PRO A 558 -0.67 10.07 -8.21
N GLY A 559 -0.34 10.06 -9.49
CA GLY A 559 -0.14 8.84 -10.25
C GLY A 559 0.70 9.08 -11.48
N VAL A 560 1.07 7.98 -12.14
CA VAL A 560 1.87 7.98 -13.35
C VAL A 560 0.96 7.55 -14.49
N VAL A 561 0.91 8.37 -15.54
CA VAL A 561 0.35 7.96 -16.82
C VAL A 561 1.48 7.34 -17.62
N GLU A 562 1.21 6.18 -18.21
CA GLU A 562 2.12 5.52 -19.14
C GLU A 562 1.50 5.46 -20.53
N VAL A 563 2.27 5.80 -21.57
CA VAL A 563 1.84 5.69 -22.97
C VAL A 563 2.86 4.86 -23.74
N ASP A 564 2.42 3.71 -24.23
CA ASP A 564 3.26 2.73 -24.92
C ASP A 564 2.84 2.57 -26.39
N LEU A 565 3.81 2.57 -27.30
CA LEU A 565 3.59 2.25 -28.72
C LEU A 565 3.66 0.74 -28.95
N ILE A 566 2.54 0.16 -29.37
CA ILE A 566 2.41 -1.23 -29.83
C ILE A 566 2.63 -1.24 -31.34
N PHE A 567 3.91 -1.36 -31.71
CA PHE A 567 4.35 -1.37 -33.10
C PHE A 567 5.57 -2.30 -33.25
N PRO A 568 5.76 -2.98 -34.41
CA PRO A 568 6.93 -3.81 -34.66
C PRO A 568 8.26 -3.06 -34.44
N ARG A 569 9.26 -3.70 -33.83
CA ARG A 569 10.56 -3.09 -33.49
C ARG A 569 11.71 -3.75 -34.20
N ASN A 570 12.66 -2.96 -34.70
CA ASN A 570 14.02 -3.41 -35.08
C ASN A 570 14.06 -4.64 -36.00
N ASP A 571 12.93 -4.93 -36.65
CA ASP A 571 12.71 -6.12 -37.46
C ASP A 571 12.39 -5.71 -38.90
N THR A 572 12.55 -6.68 -39.79
CA THR A 572 12.19 -6.54 -41.20
C THR A 572 10.84 -7.21 -41.44
N PHE A 573 9.85 -6.48 -41.95
CA PHE A 573 8.52 -7.02 -42.20
C PHE A 573 8.02 -6.80 -43.63
N ALA A 574 7.01 -7.56 -44.05
CA ALA A 574 6.48 -7.42 -45.41
C ALA A 574 5.83 -6.04 -45.58
N PRO A 575 6.04 -5.36 -46.73
CA PRO A 575 5.26 -4.19 -47.06
C PRO A 575 3.75 -4.49 -46.99
N SER A 576 2.98 -3.60 -46.38
CA SER A 576 1.54 -3.75 -46.19
C SER A 576 0.80 -2.54 -46.72
N LYS A 577 -0.32 -2.79 -47.41
CA LYS A 577 -1.23 -1.75 -47.89
C LYS A 577 -1.93 -0.99 -46.77
N LEU A 578 -1.98 -1.57 -45.57
CA LEU A 578 -2.54 -0.95 -44.38
C LEU A 578 -1.84 -1.53 -43.15
N THR A 579 -1.14 -0.69 -42.41
CA THR A 579 -0.42 -1.05 -41.18
C THR A 579 -1.05 -0.30 -40.02
N PRO A 580 -1.59 -0.99 -39.00
CA PRO A 580 -2.13 -0.32 -37.83
C PRO A 580 -1.00 0.23 -36.95
N ILE A 581 -1.32 1.31 -36.24
CA ILE A 581 -0.49 2.00 -35.28
C ILE A 581 -1.32 2.04 -33.99
N VAL A 582 -0.81 1.41 -32.93
CA VAL A 582 -1.59 1.27 -31.70
C VAL A 582 -0.82 1.87 -30.53
N PHE A 583 -1.47 2.75 -29.77
CA PHE A 583 -0.93 3.25 -28.50
C PHE A 583 -1.75 2.72 -27.34
N ALA A 584 -1.09 2.21 -26.29
CA ALA A 584 -1.73 1.79 -25.04
C ALA A 584 -1.49 2.86 -23.97
N ILE A 585 -2.56 3.36 -23.37
CA ILE A 585 -2.52 4.40 -22.32
C ILE A 585 -2.97 3.77 -21.00
N GLN A 586 -2.07 3.69 -20.01
CA GLN A 586 -2.39 3.20 -18.66
C GLN A 586 -2.76 4.35 -17.72
N ASN A 587 -3.66 4.09 -16.78
CA ASN A 587 -4.23 5.07 -15.85
C ASN A 587 -4.81 6.32 -16.56
N PRO A 588 -5.65 6.15 -17.60
CA PRO A 588 -6.08 7.24 -18.47
C PRO A 588 -6.91 8.32 -17.75
N SER A 589 -7.51 8.00 -16.59
CA SER A 589 -8.24 8.98 -15.76
C SER A 589 -7.37 10.13 -15.24
N LEU A 590 -6.04 9.95 -15.18
CA LEU A 590 -5.10 10.99 -14.76
C LEU A 590 -4.71 11.95 -15.90
N VAL A 591 -4.99 11.57 -17.15
CA VAL A 591 -4.55 12.25 -18.39
C VAL A 591 -5.31 13.56 -18.62
N GLN A 592 -6.61 13.59 -18.29
CA GLN A 592 -7.50 14.73 -18.58
C GLN A 592 -7.02 16.05 -17.95
N SER A 593 -6.30 15.98 -16.84
CA SER A 593 -5.85 17.17 -16.09
C SER A 593 -4.61 17.84 -16.69
N LEU A 594 -3.94 17.23 -17.67
CA LEU A 594 -2.66 17.69 -18.23
C LEU A 594 -2.77 18.24 -19.66
N ASN A 595 -3.98 18.28 -20.23
CA ASN A 595 -4.24 18.63 -21.63
C ASN A 595 -3.21 18.06 -22.63
N PRO A 596 -3.01 16.72 -22.68
CA PRO A 596 -1.90 16.15 -23.42
C PRO A 596 -2.25 15.92 -24.89
N VAL A 597 -1.26 16.12 -25.75
CA VAL A 597 -1.35 15.91 -27.19
C VAL A 597 -0.30 14.88 -27.60
N LEU A 598 -0.74 13.82 -28.25
CA LEU A 598 0.14 12.80 -28.83
C LEU A 598 0.30 13.06 -30.32
N SER A 599 1.52 13.38 -30.74
CA SER A 599 1.89 13.60 -32.14
C SER A 599 2.81 12.50 -32.60
N TRP A 600 2.67 12.01 -33.83
CA TRP A 600 3.59 11.02 -34.39
C TRP A 600 3.82 11.20 -35.89
N ASN A 601 4.99 10.76 -36.35
CA ASN A 601 5.38 10.79 -37.75
C ASN A 601 6.18 9.54 -38.17
N ILE A 602 6.08 9.18 -39.45
CA ILE A 602 6.88 8.14 -40.07
C ILE A 602 7.65 8.71 -41.26
N GLU A 603 8.95 8.44 -41.32
CA GLU A 603 9.84 8.94 -42.37
C GLU A 603 10.65 7.81 -42.99
N GLN A 604 10.75 7.77 -44.32
CA GLN A 604 11.66 6.84 -45.00
C GLN A 604 13.07 7.42 -45.05
N ARG A 605 14.04 6.65 -44.57
CA ARG A 605 15.45 7.05 -44.49
C ARG A 605 16.14 6.82 -45.84
N GLY A 606 16.96 7.79 -46.25
CA GLY A 606 17.72 7.72 -47.51
C GLY A 606 17.00 8.24 -48.75
N VAL A 607 15.81 8.83 -48.57
CA VAL A 607 15.04 9.56 -49.59
C VAL A 607 15.09 11.06 -49.27
N GLY A 608 14.78 11.95 -50.24
CA GLY A 608 14.85 13.40 -50.04
C GLY A 608 13.96 13.90 -48.89
N ALA A 609 14.38 14.98 -48.22
CA ALA A 609 13.86 15.48 -46.93
C ALA A 609 12.38 15.94 -46.90
N ASN A 610 11.59 15.71 -47.96
CA ASN A 610 10.19 16.13 -48.06
C ASN A 610 9.18 14.97 -48.00
N ASP A 611 9.62 13.72 -47.88
CA ASP A 611 8.70 12.56 -47.80
C ASP A 611 8.46 12.18 -46.32
N SER A 612 7.84 13.08 -45.54
CA SER A 612 7.15 12.67 -44.31
C SER A 612 5.90 11.91 -44.72
N ILE A 613 5.87 10.62 -44.42
CA ILE A 613 4.95 9.69 -45.05
C ILE A 613 3.58 9.66 -44.35
N ASN A 614 3.52 10.02 -43.07
CA ASN A 614 2.27 10.22 -42.35
C ASN A 614 2.53 11.03 -41.08
N THR A 615 1.63 11.96 -40.73
CA THR A 615 1.67 12.78 -39.51
C THR A 615 0.25 12.86 -38.94
N SER A 616 0.08 12.55 -37.66
CA SER A 616 -1.20 12.73 -36.95
C SER A 616 -0.97 13.32 -35.56
N ASP A 617 -1.89 14.21 -35.16
CA ASP A 617 -1.95 14.81 -33.83
C ASP A 617 -3.27 14.37 -33.18
N LEU A 618 -3.18 13.71 -32.03
CA LEU A 618 -4.33 13.28 -31.26
C LEU A 618 -4.40 14.03 -29.93
N ASP A 619 -5.46 14.81 -29.76
CA ASP A 619 -5.79 15.46 -28.50
C ASP A 619 -6.39 14.43 -27.53
N LEU A 620 -5.58 14.02 -26.57
CA LEU A 620 -5.94 13.01 -25.57
C LEU A 620 -6.91 13.58 -24.51
N SER A 621 -6.95 14.91 -24.31
CA SER A 621 -7.82 15.53 -23.31
C SER A 621 -9.31 15.33 -23.58
N SER A 622 -9.66 15.19 -24.85
CA SER A 622 -11.04 15.09 -25.35
C SER A 622 -11.60 13.67 -25.34
N ILE A 623 -10.79 12.67 -24.99
CA ILE A 623 -11.16 11.27 -25.04
C ILE A 623 -11.96 10.87 -23.80
N ASN A 624 -13.06 10.16 -24.03
CA ASN A 624 -13.81 9.54 -22.95
C ASN A 624 -13.16 8.21 -22.52
N TYR A 625 -12.49 8.23 -21.38
CA TYR A 625 -11.77 7.08 -20.82
C TYR A 625 -12.63 6.14 -19.96
N SER A 626 -13.94 6.37 -19.87
CA SER A 626 -14.84 5.73 -18.89
C SER A 626 -15.06 4.21 -19.04
N SER A 627 -14.29 3.50 -19.87
CA SER A 627 -14.58 2.09 -20.20
C SER A 627 -13.39 1.15 -20.40
N SER A 628 -12.14 1.57 -20.19
CA SER A 628 -10.97 0.68 -20.36
C SER A 628 -9.68 1.25 -19.75
N ASP A 629 -8.91 0.39 -19.07
CA ASP A 629 -7.53 0.62 -18.63
C ASP A 629 -6.72 -0.70 -18.82
N PRO A 630 -5.69 -0.76 -19.68
CA PRO A 630 -5.23 0.31 -20.56
C PRO A 630 -6.25 0.71 -21.63
N TYR A 631 -6.26 1.98 -21.99
CA TYR A 631 -7.01 2.51 -23.12
C TYR A 631 -6.18 2.39 -24.41
N PHE A 632 -6.68 1.63 -25.40
CA PHE A 632 -5.99 1.46 -26.68
C PHE A 632 -6.50 2.44 -27.74
N LEU A 633 -5.57 3.24 -28.27
CA LEU A 633 -5.79 4.09 -29.43
C LEU A 633 -5.36 3.37 -30.70
N TYR A 634 -6.26 3.31 -31.68
CA TYR A 634 -6.03 2.64 -32.95
C TYR A 634 -5.99 3.67 -34.08
N GLU A 635 -4.86 3.73 -34.76
CA GLU A 635 -4.64 4.45 -36.01
C GLU A 635 -4.13 3.49 -37.09
N SER A 636 -4.04 3.95 -38.34
CA SER A 636 -3.44 3.15 -39.41
C SER A 636 -2.78 4.00 -40.49
N THR A 637 -1.84 3.40 -41.22
CA THR A 637 -1.14 4.03 -42.34
C THR A 637 -1.11 3.10 -43.55
N SER A 638 -1.37 3.63 -44.74
CA SER A 638 -1.29 2.88 -46.00
C SER A 638 0.07 2.98 -46.69
N HIS A 639 1.00 3.72 -46.10
CA HIS A 639 2.22 4.12 -46.79
C HIS A 639 3.46 3.26 -46.49
N LEU A 640 3.27 2.15 -45.80
CA LEU A 640 4.30 1.13 -45.56
C LEU A 640 4.18 -0.02 -46.58
N ASP A 641 3.68 0.27 -47.79
CA ASP A 641 3.48 -0.67 -48.90
C ASP A 641 4.69 -0.74 -49.86
N THR A 642 5.80 -0.10 -49.49
CA THR A 642 7.07 -0.09 -50.22
C THR A 642 8.18 -0.73 -49.39
N GLU A 643 9.28 -1.14 -50.03
CA GLU A 643 10.50 -1.58 -49.34
C GLU A 643 11.37 -0.39 -48.95
N GLY A 644 11.88 -0.38 -47.72
CA GLY A 644 12.74 0.71 -47.24
C GLY A 644 13.10 0.60 -45.76
N VAL A 645 13.95 1.52 -45.31
CA VAL A 645 14.24 1.73 -43.88
C VAL A 645 13.43 2.93 -43.43
N PHE A 646 12.69 2.78 -42.34
CA PHE A 646 11.79 3.80 -41.82
C PHE A 646 12.15 4.17 -40.39
N GLN A 647 11.88 5.41 -40.03
CA GLN A 647 11.89 5.91 -38.67
C GLN A 647 10.46 6.25 -38.26
N PHE A 648 10.00 5.69 -37.16
CA PHE A 648 8.77 6.10 -36.49
C PHE A 648 9.18 6.98 -35.31
N ALA A 649 8.74 8.23 -35.28
CA ALA A 649 8.92 9.11 -34.14
C ALA A 649 7.57 9.57 -33.59
N TRP A 650 7.50 9.79 -32.28
CA TRP A 650 6.31 10.29 -31.61
C TRP A 650 6.68 11.13 -30.41
N THR A 651 5.80 12.08 -30.11
CA THR A 651 5.97 13.07 -29.05
C THR A 651 4.69 13.14 -28.25
N ILE A 652 4.80 13.15 -26.93
CA ILE A 652 3.70 13.60 -26.06
C ILE A 652 4.04 14.98 -25.56
N GLU A 653 3.17 15.93 -25.86
CA GLU A 653 3.14 17.24 -25.27
C GLU A 653 2.14 17.25 -24.12
N TYR A 654 2.45 17.93 -23.03
CA TYR A 654 1.56 18.06 -21.88
C TYR A 654 1.80 19.39 -21.16
N SER A 655 0.74 19.93 -20.59
CA SER A 655 0.77 21.19 -19.85
C SER A 655 0.91 20.94 -18.36
N ASN A 656 1.91 21.56 -17.75
CA ASN A 656 2.05 21.64 -16.31
C ASN A 656 1.71 23.06 -15.86
N CYS A 657 1.06 23.21 -14.70
CA CYS A 657 0.79 24.52 -14.11
C CYS A 657 1.66 24.70 -12.86
N SER A 658 2.37 25.82 -12.80
CA SER A 658 3.19 26.22 -11.65
C SER A 658 2.88 27.66 -11.30
N GLN A 659 2.92 28.03 -10.03
CA GLN A 659 2.68 29.42 -9.64
C GLN A 659 3.95 30.24 -9.86
N ASP A 660 3.87 31.35 -10.60
CA ASP A 660 5.01 32.25 -10.82
C ASP A 660 5.28 33.02 -9.53
N ALA A 661 6.44 32.74 -8.91
CA ALA A 661 6.88 33.34 -7.66
C ALA A 661 7.04 34.87 -7.70
N ARG A 662 6.97 35.50 -8.88
CA ARG A 662 7.12 36.97 -9.04
C ARG A 662 5.82 37.73 -9.25
N THR A 663 4.72 37.07 -9.64
CA THR A 663 3.53 37.77 -10.14
C THR A 663 2.19 37.27 -9.58
N ASP A 664 2.18 36.34 -8.62
CA ASP A 664 0.95 35.66 -8.12
C ASP A 664 0.09 35.04 -9.24
N GLY A 665 0.62 34.94 -10.46
CA GLY A 665 -0.04 34.37 -11.63
C GLY A 665 0.25 32.87 -11.78
N VAL A 666 -0.66 32.15 -12.44
CA VAL A 666 -0.43 30.76 -12.85
C VAL A 666 0.38 30.75 -14.15
N ALA A 667 1.59 30.19 -14.10
CA ALA A 667 2.43 29.94 -15.26
C ALA A 667 2.18 28.53 -15.78
N PHE A 668 1.71 28.45 -17.03
CA PHE A 668 1.56 27.19 -17.76
C PHE A 668 2.86 26.90 -18.51
N THR A 669 3.48 25.77 -18.23
CA THR A 669 4.65 25.27 -18.96
C THR A 669 4.24 24.07 -19.80
N CYS A 670 4.41 24.18 -21.12
CA CYS A 670 4.26 23.04 -22.02
C CYS A 670 5.57 22.24 -21.99
N ASN A 671 5.49 20.97 -21.62
CA ASN A 671 6.60 20.02 -21.65
C ASN A 671 6.35 19.02 -22.76
N SER A 672 7.42 18.47 -23.33
CA SER A 672 7.29 17.41 -24.33
C SER A 672 8.32 16.30 -24.10
N ILE A 673 7.91 15.07 -24.39
CA ILE A 673 8.78 13.89 -24.38
C ILE A 673 8.76 13.31 -25.78
N HIS A 674 9.94 13.14 -26.38
CA HIS A 674 10.11 12.68 -27.76
C HIS A 674 10.75 11.28 -27.79
N HIS A 675 10.19 10.39 -28.61
CA HIS A 675 10.66 9.03 -28.84
C HIS A 675 10.83 8.75 -30.33
N SER A 676 11.75 7.83 -30.66
CA SER A 676 11.90 7.35 -32.03
C SER A 676 12.40 5.91 -32.07
N LEU A 677 11.94 5.14 -33.04
CA LEU A 677 12.44 3.81 -33.37
C LEU A 677 12.66 3.66 -34.87
N TYR A 678 13.43 2.65 -35.27
CA TYR A 678 13.72 2.33 -36.66
C TYR A 678 13.24 0.91 -37.01
N PHE A 679 12.81 0.71 -38.25
CA PHE A 679 12.40 -0.59 -38.79
C PHE A 679 12.62 -0.68 -40.30
N THR A 680 12.52 -1.88 -40.88
CA THR A 680 12.71 -2.10 -42.33
C THR A 680 11.53 -2.85 -42.93
N THR A 681 11.17 -2.59 -44.18
CA THR A 681 10.20 -3.38 -44.94
C THR A 681 10.87 -4.11 -46.11
N LYS A 682 10.53 -5.39 -46.32
CA LYS A 682 11.06 -6.25 -47.41
C LYS A 682 10.10 -7.37 -47.80
N ASN A 683 9.86 -7.57 -49.09
CA ASN A 683 8.88 -8.50 -49.67
C ASN A 683 9.13 -9.99 -49.36
N SER A 684 10.27 -10.36 -48.77
CA SER A 684 10.65 -11.75 -48.46
C SER A 684 10.37 -12.15 -47.00
N THR A 685 9.52 -11.43 -46.28
CA THR A 685 9.25 -11.64 -44.84
C THR A 685 7.75 -11.83 -44.58
N SER A 686 7.37 -12.33 -43.41
CA SER A 686 5.96 -12.49 -42.99
C SER A 686 5.32 -11.13 -42.65
N GLN A 687 3.99 -11.01 -42.81
CA GLN A 687 3.26 -9.85 -42.33
C GLN A 687 3.32 -9.77 -40.80
N PRO A 688 3.34 -8.56 -40.20
CA PRO A 688 3.34 -8.40 -38.76
C PRO A 688 2.03 -8.96 -38.17
N ASP A 689 2.16 -9.95 -37.27
CA ASP A 689 1.03 -10.53 -36.55
C ASP A 689 0.72 -9.67 -35.32
N LEU A 690 -0.14 -8.68 -35.54
CA LEU A 690 -0.54 -7.71 -34.53
C LEU A 690 -1.63 -8.25 -33.59
N VAL A 691 -2.27 -9.36 -33.96
CA VAL A 691 -3.26 -10.05 -33.12
C VAL A 691 -2.55 -10.80 -31.99
N ALA A 692 -1.44 -11.47 -32.31
CA ALA A 692 -0.59 -12.10 -31.30
C ALA A 692 0.02 -11.12 -30.29
N ALA A 693 0.21 -9.84 -30.66
CA ALA A 693 0.76 -8.80 -29.78
C ALA A 693 -0.25 -8.21 -28.78
N THR A 694 -1.55 -8.47 -28.98
CA THR A 694 -2.65 -8.00 -28.12
C THR A 694 -3.44 -9.12 -27.45
N ASP A 695 -3.09 -10.39 -27.69
CA ASP A 695 -3.68 -11.55 -27.00
C ASP A 695 -3.16 -11.64 -25.56
N ASP A 696 -4.04 -11.97 -24.62
CA ASP A 696 -3.67 -12.27 -23.24
C ASP A 696 -2.64 -13.44 -23.23
N ASP A 697 -1.50 -13.26 -22.56
CA ASP A 697 -0.36 -14.20 -22.35
C ASP A 697 0.88 -14.14 -23.28
N THR A 698 1.01 -13.24 -24.27
CA THR A 698 2.25 -13.21 -25.10
C THR A 698 3.45 -12.45 -24.52
N CYS A 699 3.31 -11.81 -23.36
CA CYS A 699 4.45 -11.18 -22.69
C CYS A 699 5.41 -12.22 -22.06
N ALA A 700 4.93 -13.41 -21.71
CA ALA A 700 5.74 -14.49 -21.14
C ALA A 700 6.56 -15.28 -22.18
N HIS A 701 6.10 -15.35 -23.44
CA HIS A 701 6.72 -16.20 -24.46
C HIS A 701 7.74 -15.51 -25.38
N SER A 702 7.94 -14.19 -25.26
CA SER A 702 8.95 -13.46 -26.06
C SER A 702 10.30 -13.20 -25.36
N LEU A 703 10.50 -13.75 -24.16
CA LEU A 703 11.79 -13.72 -23.43
C LEU A 703 12.74 -14.89 -23.78
N CYS A 704 12.33 -15.82 -24.65
CA CYS A 704 13.14 -17.00 -25.02
C CYS A 704 13.92 -16.89 -26.35
N GLN A 705 14.02 -15.71 -26.96
CA GLN A 705 15.00 -15.45 -28.03
C GLN A 705 15.61 -14.06 -27.87
N ALA A 706 16.56 -13.95 -26.95
CA ALA A 706 17.62 -12.94 -26.90
C ALA A 706 18.90 -13.62 -26.44
#